data_AF-A0A8F6MHF3-F1
#
_entry.id   AF-A0A8F6MHF3-F1
#
_cell.length_a   1.000
_cell.length_b   1.000
_cell.length_c   1.000
_cell.angle_alpha   90.00
_cell.angle_beta   90.00
_cell.angle_gamma   90.00
#
_symmetry.space_group_name_H-M   'P 1'
#
loop_
_entity.id
_entity.type
_entity.pdbx_description
1 polymer ?
#
loop_
_entity_poly.entity_id
_entity_poly.type
_entity_poly.pdbx_seq_one_letter_code
_entity_poly.pdbx_strand_id
1 'polypeptide(L)'
;MRIPVSRGRVDAQAQMQSFTPNNGLEEIGQAIGGAIQGRQDKQAEQDVLNKRLELYNNDLAEREGKLKVDDFLTTSFTEKTTLLRNEVANGTKNSQQASEELKTWTDTQFKDLSSSLPMHAMHTFKSHVDSTVGRQSADFLPLQLRSDAQKGLQLVEQAFGIATRLPRDKRQAYLEPYLANPNIPEAQKTEYRRNLEITSDRMDLDERILRAVETSNIAELQTLSSELDKGGFKNLDGETVQNYQKSISSKMASLQQKQQVLEQKRVNEAGKVVDTFKQSVLTGRALDPKYIEDVRTSVSGTEHQADFDFYYNQSQNFQDFAKLDTSEQLKRINQQKAKMKNSTSADPTTENKLLAVYESIYQNKIKTIKENPNQALREKGINLPELNPLQLKADPKGFASNVIDIGAYQVSQRDKDANATIKPISPEELPEAKKAFDSLDVNGKLNFIGNLITESKGVKDGTKIWSAALGQLGGGDMNYVMAGVAKANGYSSTEGRDLATSIISGTQLLKNKQLIMPKEDELRLAFNEYVGQTLTGTNANNAYEVFKAVYADTMNARGFSHTAKDASPDKAILKTALGMSTGGVYTQPNSFKNYLGEKGSDWKVTKPYGMNDESFENRLDQGYSTIAKQTGLSYSELRSLRLRQGKPSATGEIQYDLINERGQPLVVDGAIWRIKMNGVKK
;
A
#
# COMPACT_ATOMS: atom_id res chain seq x y z
N MET A 1 106.84 74.32 62.33
CA MET A 1 105.93 74.69 61.23
C MET A 1 105.14 73.46 60.77
N ARG A 2 103.83 73.44 60.98
CA ARG A 2 102.88 73.23 59.86
C ARG A 2 102.45 74.63 59.37
N ILE A 3 101.46 74.72 58.48
CA ILE A 3 100.91 75.95 57.85
C ILE A 3 101.80 76.43 56.69
N PRO A 4 101.24 76.96 55.57
CA PRO A 4 99.82 77.10 55.16
C PRO A 4 99.45 76.13 54.02
N VAL A 5 98.30 76.17 53.31
CA VAL A 5 97.09 77.04 53.21
C VAL A 5 95.89 76.08 52.92
N SER A 6 94.58 76.38 52.94
CA SER A 6 93.68 77.56 53.12
C SER A 6 92.25 76.97 53.28
N ARG A 7 91.21 77.51 53.93
CA ARG A 7 90.87 78.66 54.81
C ARG A 7 89.47 78.31 55.41
N GLY A 8 88.94 78.93 56.47
CA GLY A 8 89.47 79.96 57.37
C GLY A 8 88.37 80.61 58.24
N ARG A 9 88.75 81.57 59.11
CA ARG A 9 87.97 82.29 60.16
C ARG A 9 87.67 81.47 61.45
N VAL A 10 87.66 82.04 62.67
CA VAL A 10 88.22 83.32 63.19
C VAL A 10 88.32 83.31 64.74
N ASP A 11 89.20 84.14 65.33
CA ASP A 11 89.29 84.78 66.69
C ASP A 11 88.88 84.05 68.01
N ALA A 12 89.49 84.28 69.21
CA ALA A 12 90.77 84.92 69.61
C ALA A 12 91.10 84.72 71.13
N GLN A 13 92.36 84.96 71.54
CA GLN A 13 92.90 85.22 72.93
C GLN A 13 92.89 84.07 73.99
N ALA A 14 93.77 84.00 75.03
CA ALA A 14 95.14 84.50 75.29
C ALA A 14 95.79 83.89 76.59
N GLN A 15 97.15 83.87 76.71
CA GLN A 15 98.00 83.83 77.95
C GLN A 15 97.91 82.63 78.94
N MET A 16 98.88 82.30 79.85
CA MET A 16 100.37 82.41 79.91
C MET A 16 100.96 81.50 81.05
N GLN A 17 102.29 81.22 81.05
CA GLN A 17 103.15 80.81 82.21
C GLN A 17 102.90 79.45 82.94
N SER A 18 103.79 78.89 83.80
CA SER A 18 105.26 78.62 83.76
C SER A 18 105.74 77.94 85.07
N PHE A 19 106.72 77.01 85.07
CA PHE A 19 107.90 76.94 86.00
C PHE A 19 108.76 75.64 85.91
N THR A 20 110.05 75.79 86.22
CA THR A 20 111.15 74.80 86.49
C THR A 20 112.13 75.52 87.46
N PRO A 21 113.01 74.88 88.29
CA PRO A 21 114.13 74.03 87.81
C PRO A 21 114.81 73.01 88.79
N ASN A 22 115.83 72.33 88.26
CA ASN A 22 117.14 71.88 88.82
C ASN A 22 117.33 71.49 90.30
N ASN A 23 117.97 70.31 90.49
CA ASN A 23 119.42 70.13 90.74
C ASN A 23 119.74 68.61 90.60
N GLY A 24 120.98 68.09 90.53
CA GLY A 24 122.34 68.66 90.49
C GLY A 24 123.34 67.48 90.45
N LEU A 25 124.53 67.64 89.85
CA LEU A 25 125.53 66.56 89.64
C LEU A 25 126.18 66.07 90.95
N GLU A 26 126.46 64.76 91.06
CA GLU A 26 127.70 64.23 91.66
C GLU A 26 127.96 62.76 91.26
N GLU A 27 129.09 62.17 91.71
CA GLU A 27 129.81 61.10 90.99
C GLU A 27 129.63 59.64 91.49
N ILE A 28 129.84 58.71 90.54
CA ILE A 28 130.47 57.37 90.67
C ILE A 28 130.06 56.50 91.89
N GLY A 29 129.14 55.55 91.65
CA GLY A 29 128.69 54.60 92.69
C GLY A 29 128.14 53.26 92.18
N GLN A 30 129.03 52.35 91.77
CA GLN A 30 128.83 50.89 91.59
C GLN A 30 127.88 50.41 90.45
N ALA A 31 128.33 49.37 89.74
CA ALA A 31 127.62 48.73 88.63
C ALA A 31 126.89 47.44 89.07
N ILE A 32 126.40 46.65 88.09
CA ILE A 32 125.84 45.26 88.16
C ILE A 32 124.29 45.15 88.08
N GLY A 33 123.49 46.14 88.48
CA GLY A 33 122.02 46.00 88.50
C GLY A 33 121.26 46.08 87.15
N GLY A 34 121.77 46.83 86.16
CA GLY A 34 120.94 47.38 85.07
C GLY A 34 120.49 46.44 83.93
N ALA A 35 120.87 45.16 83.92
CA ALA A 35 120.76 44.30 82.72
C ALA A 35 119.46 43.47 82.61
N ILE A 36 118.59 43.47 83.63
CA ILE A 36 117.48 42.51 83.75
C ILE A 36 116.11 43.12 83.39
N GLN A 37 115.84 44.36 83.82
CA GLN A 37 114.51 44.97 83.68
C GLN A 37 114.01 45.05 82.22
N GLY A 38 114.87 45.51 81.30
CA GLY A 38 114.55 45.72 79.89
C GLY A 38 114.27 44.46 79.05
N ARG A 39 114.20 43.28 79.67
CA ARG A 39 113.68 42.05 79.05
C ARG A 39 112.20 41.79 79.36
N GLN A 40 111.67 42.23 80.50
CA GLN A 40 110.32 41.86 80.94
C GLN A 40 109.23 42.62 80.16
N ASP A 41 109.39 43.93 79.97
CA ASP A 41 108.39 44.77 79.28
C ASP A 41 108.16 44.32 77.82
N LYS A 42 109.21 43.80 77.16
CA LYS A 42 109.10 43.23 75.80
C LYS A 42 108.30 41.93 75.73
N GLN A 43 108.24 41.15 76.80
CA GLN A 43 107.40 39.95 76.83
C GLN A 43 105.91 40.34 76.97
N ALA A 44 105.60 41.35 77.78
CA ALA A 44 104.23 41.83 77.96
C ALA A 44 103.61 42.38 76.67
N GLU A 45 104.35 43.15 75.86
CA GLU A 45 103.87 43.60 74.54
C GLU A 45 103.70 42.43 73.56
N GLN A 46 104.59 41.44 73.59
CA GLN A 46 104.46 40.24 72.75
C GLN A 46 103.20 39.43 73.11
N ASP A 47 102.89 39.23 74.39
CA ASP A 47 101.70 38.47 74.79
C ASP A 47 100.38 39.15 74.38
N VAL A 48 100.31 40.48 74.44
CA VAL A 48 99.14 41.24 73.95
C VAL A 48 98.99 41.13 72.43
N LEU A 49 100.10 41.17 71.68
CA LEU A 49 100.10 40.98 70.22
C LEU A 49 99.73 39.54 69.85
N ASN A 50 100.29 38.54 70.55
CA ASN A 50 99.95 37.12 70.39
C ASN A 50 98.47 36.88 70.62
N LYS A 51 97.88 37.45 71.69
CA LYS A 51 96.44 37.32 72.00
C LYS A 51 95.55 37.99 70.95
N ARG A 52 95.98 39.13 70.37
CA ARG A 52 95.25 39.78 69.26
C ARG A 52 95.33 38.94 67.97
N LEU A 53 96.47 38.30 67.69
CA LEU A 53 96.63 37.36 66.58
C LEU A 53 95.80 36.08 66.78
N GLU A 54 95.78 35.53 68.00
CA GLU A 54 94.92 34.40 68.40
C GLU A 54 93.44 34.72 68.12
N LEU A 55 92.94 35.87 68.60
CA LEU A 55 91.56 36.30 68.36
C LEU A 55 91.25 36.55 66.87
N TYR A 56 92.18 37.14 66.12
CA TYR A 56 92.02 37.36 64.67
C TYR A 56 91.98 36.04 63.90
N ASN A 57 92.85 35.09 64.23
CA ASN A 57 92.87 33.76 63.62
C ASN A 57 91.61 32.97 63.99
N ASN A 58 91.07 33.13 65.19
CA ASN A 58 89.82 32.49 65.61
C ASN A 58 88.58 33.04 64.89
N ASP A 59 88.51 34.36 64.64
CA ASP A 59 87.48 35.01 63.81
C ASP A 59 87.61 34.61 62.33
N LEU A 60 88.82 34.55 61.80
CA LEU A 60 89.07 34.08 60.43
C LEU A 60 88.70 32.61 60.24
N ALA A 61 89.10 31.73 61.18
CA ALA A 61 88.71 30.32 61.18
C ALA A 61 87.19 30.12 61.36
N GLU A 62 86.51 30.97 62.13
CA GLU A 62 85.05 30.95 62.26
C GLU A 62 84.37 31.34 60.94
N ARG A 63 84.91 32.32 60.19
CA ARG A 63 84.41 32.68 58.86
C ARG A 63 84.64 31.58 57.82
N GLU A 64 85.82 30.95 57.81
CA GLU A 64 86.11 29.80 56.95
C GLU A 64 85.23 28.59 57.31
N GLY A 65 85.06 28.30 58.61
CA GLY A 65 84.17 27.25 59.10
C GLY A 65 82.72 27.51 58.70
N LYS A 66 82.27 28.77 58.77
CA LYS A 66 80.94 29.18 58.30
C LYS A 66 80.79 28.93 56.79
N LEU A 67 81.75 29.35 55.96
CA LEU A 67 81.68 29.14 54.51
C LEU A 67 81.54 27.66 54.15
N LYS A 68 82.23 26.75 54.84
CA LYS A 68 82.07 25.29 54.65
C LYS A 68 80.69 24.77 55.04
N VAL A 69 80.08 25.34 56.09
CA VAL A 69 78.74 24.97 56.55
C VAL A 69 77.67 25.53 55.61
N ASP A 70 77.83 26.78 55.14
CA ASP A 70 76.95 27.41 54.16
C ASP A 70 77.03 26.67 52.80
N ASP A 71 78.22 26.22 52.38
CA ASP A 71 78.42 25.39 51.17
C ASP A 71 77.74 24.02 51.27
N PHE A 72 77.94 23.29 52.38
CA PHE A 72 77.23 22.04 52.66
C PHE A 72 75.70 22.20 52.68
N LEU A 73 75.20 23.27 53.32
CA LEU A 73 73.77 23.58 53.42
C LEU A 73 73.15 24.01 52.08
N THR A 74 73.93 24.60 51.16
CA THR A 74 73.43 25.04 49.85
C THR A 74 73.57 23.98 48.76
N THR A 75 74.56 23.09 48.85
CA THR A 75 74.81 22.00 47.88
C THR A 75 74.13 20.69 48.29
N SER A 76 74.86 19.74 48.90
CA SER A 76 74.41 18.36 49.16
C SER A 76 73.14 18.29 50.00
N PHE A 77 72.96 19.21 50.96
CA PHE A 77 71.75 19.27 51.78
C PHE A 77 70.51 19.68 50.95
N THR A 78 70.65 20.63 50.02
CA THR A 78 69.59 21.04 49.09
C THR A 78 69.21 19.88 48.15
N GLU A 79 70.19 19.15 47.63
CA GLU A 79 69.97 17.98 46.78
C GLU A 79 69.19 16.89 47.52
N LYS A 80 69.65 16.50 48.72
CA LYS A 80 68.97 15.48 49.53
C LYS A 80 67.56 15.91 49.93
N THR A 81 67.37 17.18 50.31
CA THR A 81 66.05 17.75 50.61
C THR A 81 65.13 17.71 49.39
N THR A 82 65.64 18.02 48.19
CA THR A 82 64.86 18.04 46.94
C THR A 82 64.43 16.63 46.54
N LEU A 83 65.32 15.64 46.65
CA LEU A 83 64.98 14.23 46.44
C LEU A 83 63.87 13.78 47.39
N LEU A 84 64.00 14.05 48.69
CA LEU A 84 62.98 13.69 49.68
C LEU A 84 61.65 14.42 49.46
N ARG A 85 61.66 15.71 49.07
CA ARG A 85 60.44 16.44 48.68
C ARG A 85 59.72 15.76 47.50
N ASN A 86 60.45 15.30 46.49
CA ASN A 86 59.88 14.59 45.34
C ASN A 86 59.30 13.22 45.74
N GLU A 87 59.99 12.46 46.59
CA GLU A 87 59.50 11.18 47.10
C GLU A 87 58.25 11.33 47.98
N VAL A 88 58.13 12.41 48.76
CA VAL A 88 56.93 12.71 49.54
C VAL A 88 55.78 13.24 48.67
N ALA A 89 56.06 14.09 47.67
CA ALA A 89 55.05 14.58 46.73
C ALA A 89 54.44 13.45 45.88
N ASN A 90 55.24 12.47 45.47
CA ASN A 90 54.76 11.25 44.81
C ASN A 90 54.13 10.25 45.81
N GLY A 91 54.29 10.49 47.12
CA GLY A 91 53.81 9.63 48.20
C GLY A 91 54.45 8.24 48.19
N THR A 92 55.75 8.20 47.90
CA THR A 92 56.68 7.07 48.07
C THR A 92 57.19 7.00 49.52
N LYS A 93 57.31 8.15 50.19
CA LYS A 93 57.60 8.29 51.63
C LYS A 93 56.53 9.15 52.29
N ASN A 94 56.26 8.94 53.57
CA ASN A 94 55.49 9.87 54.38
C ASN A 94 56.41 10.98 54.97
N SER A 95 55.82 12.04 55.53
CA SER A 95 56.59 13.19 56.01
C SER A 95 57.53 12.83 57.16
N GLN A 96 57.12 11.95 58.07
CA GLN A 96 57.95 11.50 59.20
C GLN A 96 59.19 10.75 58.71
N GLN A 97 59.02 9.79 57.79
CA GLN A 97 60.13 9.04 57.17
C GLN A 97 61.12 9.98 56.49
N ALA A 98 60.62 11.00 55.77
CA ALA A 98 61.48 11.99 55.13
C ALA A 98 62.21 12.90 56.13
N SER A 99 61.57 13.33 57.22
CA SER A 99 62.22 14.09 58.29
C SER A 99 63.28 13.28 59.05
N GLU A 100 62.98 12.02 59.38
CA GLU A 100 63.90 11.10 60.06
C GLU A 100 65.12 10.80 59.18
N GLU A 101 64.91 10.56 57.88
CA GLU A 101 65.99 10.31 56.93
C GLU A 101 66.83 11.56 56.64
N LEU A 102 66.20 12.73 56.44
CA LEU A 102 66.91 14.00 56.29
C LEU A 102 67.81 14.27 57.50
N LYS A 103 67.25 14.16 58.71
CA LYS A 103 67.99 14.38 59.95
C LYS A 103 69.15 13.38 60.09
N THR A 104 68.89 12.08 59.94
CA THR A 104 69.92 11.03 60.12
C THR A 104 71.07 11.17 59.11
N TRP A 105 70.75 11.53 57.87
CA TRP A 105 71.73 11.83 56.84
C TRP A 105 72.54 13.10 57.18
N THR A 106 71.88 14.19 57.59
CA THR A 106 72.56 15.44 57.96
C THR A 106 73.40 15.31 59.23
N ASP A 107 72.95 14.58 60.26
CA ASP A 107 73.74 14.28 61.47
C ASP A 107 75.03 13.52 61.11
N THR A 108 74.96 12.61 60.14
CA THR A 108 76.12 11.86 59.64
C THR A 108 77.09 12.78 58.90
N GLN A 109 76.62 13.55 57.91
CA GLN A 109 77.48 14.42 57.10
C GLN A 109 78.06 15.59 57.90
N PHE A 110 77.33 16.13 58.88
CA PHE A 110 77.86 17.16 59.78
C PHE A 110 78.96 16.60 60.68
N LYS A 111 78.87 15.34 61.13
CA LYS A 111 79.93 14.68 61.88
C LYS A 111 81.22 14.58 61.06
N ASP A 112 81.13 14.20 59.79
CA ASP A 112 82.30 14.13 58.90
C ASP A 112 82.89 15.53 58.68
N LEU A 113 82.04 16.53 58.39
CA LEU A 113 82.44 17.94 58.21
C LEU A 113 83.12 18.53 59.46
N SER A 114 82.67 18.16 60.66
CA SER A 114 83.16 18.69 61.94
C SER A 114 84.67 18.50 62.16
N SER A 115 85.26 17.49 61.53
CA SER A 115 86.72 17.27 61.52
C SER A 115 87.52 18.46 60.95
N SER A 116 86.87 19.36 60.21
CA SER A 116 87.47 20.49 59.49
C SER A 116 86.99 21.87 59.96
N LEU A 117 86.21 21.93 61.06
CA LEU A 117 85.64 23.16 61.62
C LEU A 117 86.34 23.56 62.93
N PRO A 118 86.45 24.86 63.27
CA PRO A 118 87.03 25.29 64.53
C PRO A 118 86.19 24.88 65.74
N MET A 119 86.84 24.29 66.75
CA MET A 119 86.18 23.76 67.95
C MET A 119 85.43 24.82 68.75
N HIS A 120 85.88 26.07 68.79
CA HIS A 120 85.23 27.14 69.57
C HIS A 120 83.86 27.56 69.02
N ALA A 121 83.63 27.43 67.71
CA ALA A 121 82.37 27.80 67.05
C ALA A 121 81.47 26.60 66.71
N MET A 122 81.90 25.36 67.02
CA MET A 122 81.21 24.12 66.66
C MET A 122 79.72 24.08 67.03
N HIS A 123 79.37 24.58 68.24
CA HIS A 123 78.00 24.63 68.72
C HIS A 123 77.12 25.57 67.87
N THR A 124 77.66 26.72 67.43
CA THR A 124 76.98 27.68 66.57
C THR A 124 76.67 27.07 65.20
N PHE A 125 77.63 26.35 64.61
CA PHE A 125 77.43 25.66 63.34
C PHE A 125 76.41 24.52 63.44
N LYS A 126 76.48 23.68 64.49
CA LYS A 126 75.51 22.61 64.71
C LYS A 126 74.09 23.18 64.86
N SER A 127 73.92 24.23 65.67
CA SER A 127 72.64 24.93 65.83
C SER A 127 72.10 25.53 64.52
N HIS A 128 72.98 26.03 63.65
CA HIS A 128 72.57 26.54 62.33
C HIS A 128 72.07 25.43 61.40
N VAL A 129 72.79 24.30 61.36
CA VAL A 129 72.40 23.12 60.57
C VAL A 129 71.09 22.53 61.08
N ASP A 130 70.93 22.32 62.39
CA ASP A 130 69.71 21.77 62.99
C ASP A 130 68.48 22.67 62.79
N SER A 131 68.65 23.99 62.88
CA SER A 131 67.61 24.97 62.54
C SER A 131 67.19 24.86 61.06
N THR A 132 68.12 24.52 60.18
CA THR A 132 67.86 24.37 58.73
C THR A 132 67.20 23.03 58.40
N VAL A 133 67.64 21.93 59.01
CA VAL A 133 66.96 20.61 58.98
C VAL A 133 65.52 20.73 59.45
N GLY A 134 65.28 21.41 60.58
CA GLY A 134 63.94 21.60 61.14
C GLY A 134 63.02 22.39 60.21
N ARG A 135 63.52 23.44 59.54
CA ARG A 135 62.76 24.21 58.54
C ARG A 135 62.38 23.36 57.34
N GLN A 136 63.35 22.70 56.68
CA GLN A 136 63.04 21.90 55.48
C GLN A 136 62.11 20.71 55.81
N SER A 137 62.24 20.13 57.01
CA SER A 137 61.38 19.03 57.48
C SER A 137 59.90 19.41 57.57
N ALA A 138 59.58 20.67 57.89
CA ALA A 138 58.21 21.15 57.97
C ALA A 138 57.49 21.14 56.60
N ASP A 139 58.24 21.30 55.50
CA ASP A 139 57.67 21.36 54.15
C ASP A 139 57.25 19.98 53.60
N PHE A 140 57.66 18.87 54.23
CA PHE A 140 57.24 17.53 53.80
C PHE A 140 55.75 17.27 54.08
N LEU A 141 55.20 17.74 55.20
CA LEU A 141 53.81 17.47 55.56
C LEU A 141 52.79 18.07 54.57
N PRO A 142 52.91 19.35 54.13
CA PRO A 142 52.06 19.90 53.06
C PRO A 142 52.13 19.11 51.74
N LEU A 143 53.30 18.57 51.38
CA LEU A 143 53.47 17.75 50.17
C LEU A 143 52.76 16.39 50.30
N GLN A 144 52.88 15.72 51.46
CA GLN A 144 52.18 14.46 51.70
C GLN A 144 50.66 14.66 51.67
N LEU A 145 50.15 15.67 52.39
CA LEU A 145 48.72 15.98 52.46
C LEU A 145 48.12 16.22 51.06
N ARG A 146 48.89 16.81 50.14
CA ARG A 146 48.49 17.01 48.73
C ARG A 146 48.51 15.71 47.91
N SER A 147 49.50 14.83 48.14
CA SER A 147 49.57 13.50 47.50
C SER A 147 48.40 12.61 47.93
N ASP A 148 48.13 12.57 49.23
CA ASP A 148 47.05 11.78 49.82
C ASP A 148 45.66 12.31 49.40
N ALA A 149 45.52 13.64 49.22
CA ALA A 149 44.32 14.24 48.64
C ALA A 149 44.08 13.79 47.19
N GLN A 150 45.12 13.74 46.35
CA GLN A 150 45.00 13.29 44.95
C GLN A 150 44.65 11.80 44.85
N LYS A 151 45.29 10.94 45.66
CA LYS A 151 44.96 9.51 45.73
C LYS A 151 43.53 9.29 46.24
N GLY A 152 43.11 10.08 47.24
CA GLY A 152 41.73 10.08 47.75
C GLY A 152 40.70 10.47 46.70
N LEU A 153 40.98 11.50 45.89
CA LEU A 153 40.09 11.97 44.82
C LEU A 153 39.83 10.88 43.77
N GLN A 154 40.89 10.21 43.29
CA GLN A 154 40.78 9.13 42.29
C GLN A 154 39.90 7.96 42.80
N LEU A 155 40.02 7.60 44.08
CA LEU A 155 39.17 6.58 44.70
C LEU A 155 37.70 7.02 44.80
N VAL A 156 37.45 8.31 45.08
CA VAL A 156 36.09 8.88 45.09
C VAL A 156 35.48 8.91 43.70
N GLU A 157 36.23 9.27 42.66
CA GLU A 157 35.76 9.25 41.27
C GLU A 157 35.39 7.83 40.82
N GLN A 158 36.24 6.84 41.15
CA GLN A 158 35.95 5.44 40.85
C GLN A 158 34.73 4.94 41.64
N ALA A 159 34.62 5.28 42.92
CA ALA A 159 33.47 4.92 43.75
C ALA A 159 32.16 5.56 43.24
N PHE A 160 32.20 6.82 42.79
CA PHE A 160 31.08 7.51 42.17
C PHE A 160 30.64 6.82 40.87
N GLY A 161 31.60 6.48 39.99
CA GLY A 161 31.35 5.75 38.74
C GLY A 161 30.82 4.32 38.91
N ILE A 162 30.94 3.74 40.10
CA ILE A 162 30.30 2.48 40.50
C ILE A 162 28.92 2.75 41.14
N ALA A 163 28.82 3.75 42.03
CA ALA A 163 27.60 4.11 42.74
C ALA A 163 26.43 4.39 41.78
N THR A 164 26.66 5.09 40.67
CA THR A 164 25.63 5.37 39.66
C THR A 164 25.04 4.09 39.03
N ARG A 165 25.81 2.99 38.97
CA ARG A 165 25.39 1.70 38.40
C ARG A 165 24.57 0.84 39.36
N LEU A 166 24.46 1.23 40.63
CA LEU A 166 23.69 0.50 41.63
C LEU A 166 22.21 0.90 41.62
N PRO A 167 21.31 0.08 42.20
CA PRO A 167 19.95 0.48 42.55
C PRO A 167 19.92 1.77 43.40
N ARG A 168 18.90 2.63 43.20
CA ARG A 168 18.86 3.99 43.76
C ARG A 168 19.06 4.03 45.29
N ASP A 169 18.45 3.10 46.00
CA ASP A 169 18.53 2.91 47.45
C ASP A 169 19.95 2.65 47.98
N LYS A 170 20.86 2.14 47.12
CA LYS A 170 22.22 1.72 47.51
C LYS A 170 23.30 2.71 47.10
N ARG A 171 23.02 3.67 46.23
CA ARG A 171 24.04 4.56 45.65
C ARG A 171 24.75 5.40 46.70
N GLN A 172 23.99 6.09 47.56
CA GLN A 172 24.56 6.94 48.61
C GLN A 172 25.32 6.10 49.65
N ALA A 173 24.73 4.99 50.11
CA ALA A 173 25.35 4.09 51.08
C ALA A 173 26.66 3.46 50.57
N TYR A 174 26.80 3.27 49.25
CA TYR A 174 28.04 2.83 48.63
C TYR A 174 29.09 3.94 48.54
N LEU A 175 28.71 5.18 48.21
CA LEU A 175 29.66 6.29 48.03
C LEU A 175 30.18 6.86 49.35
N GLU A 176 29.35 6.98 50.38
CA GLU A 176 29.68 7.69 51.62
C GLU A 176 30.94 7.17 52.36
N PRO A 177 31.23 5.85 52.45
CA PRO A 177 32.47 5.34 53.02
C PRO A 177 33.75 5.83 52.31
N TYR A 178 33.67 6.08 51.00
CA TYR A 178 34.76 6.64 50.21
C TYR A 178 34.86 8.16 50.35
N LEU A 179 33.78 8.86 50.74
CA LEU A 179 33.82 10.29 51.03
C LEU A 179 34.27 10.61 52.46
N ALA A 180 34.01 9.73 53.43
CA ALA A 180 34.36 9.96 54.83
C ALA A 180 35.87 10.19 55.03
N ASN A 181 36.70 9.23 54.62
CA ASN A 181 38.11 9.14 54.99
C ASN A 181 39.15 9.97 54.18
N PRO A 182 38.99 10.32 52.89
CA PRO A 182 40.06 10.99 52.14
C PRO A 182 40.26 12.46 52.57
N ASN A 183 41.52 12.90 52.44
CA ASN A 183 42.00 14.25 52.74
C ASN A 183 41.61 15.29 51.66
N ILE A 184 40.35 15.28 51.22
CA ILE A 184 39.79 16.23 50.24
C ILE A 184 38.85 17.23 50.94
N PRO A 185 38.72 18.48 50.45
CA PRO A 185 37.83 19.48 51.05
C PRO A 185 36.36 19.04 51.13
N GLU A 186 35.67 19.37 52.23
CA GLU A 186 34.25 19.01 52.43
C GLU A 186 33.33 19.64 51.37
N ALA A 187 33.75 20.74 50.74
CA ALA A 187 33.07 21.31 49.57
C ALA A 187 33.01 20.32 48.40
N GLN A 188 34.12 19.65 48.08
CA GLN A 188 34.16 18.62 47.04
C GLN A 188 33.37 17.37 47.45
N LYS A 189 33.43 16.95 48.70
CA LYS A 189 32.60 15.84 49.22
C LYS A 189 31.11 16.14 49.06
N THR A 190 30.69 17.37 49.37
CA THR A 190 29.32 17.86 49.16
C THR A 190 28.94 17.90 47.68
N GLU A 191 29.86 18.30 46.80
CA GLU A 191 29.66 18.28 45.35
C GLU A 191 29.45 16.86 44.80
N TYR A 192 30.26 15.88 45.21
CA TYR A 192 30.03 14.47 44.82
C TYR A 192 28.68 13.93 45.32
N ARG A 193 28.27 14.24 46.56
CA ARG A 193 26.92 13.87 47.07
C ARG A 193 25.81 14.50 46.21
N ARG A 194 25.91 15.78 45.89
CA ARG A 194 24.94 16.50 45.03
C ARG A 194 24.90 15.92 43.62
N ASN A 195 26.06 15.66 43.01
CA ASN A 195 26.15 15.12 41.66
C ASN A 195 25.61 13.69 41.56
N LEU A 196 25.69 12.90 42.65
CA LEU A 196 25.11 11.56 42.70
C LEU A 196 23.58 11.61 42.71
N GLU A 197 23.00 12.54 43.48
CA GLU A 197 21.55 12.79 43.50
C GLU A 197 21.03 13.30 42.14
N ILE A 198 21.70 14.29 41.52
CA ILE A 198 21.36 14.80 40.18
C ILE A 198 21.41 13.67 39.15
N THR A 199 22.47 12.87 39.16
CA THR A 199 22.61 11.72 38.24
C THR A 199 21.53 10.67 38.50
N SER A 200 21.13 10.49 39.76
CA SER A 200 20.11 9.52 40.14
C SER A 200 18.70 9.93 39.70
N ASP A 201 18.36 11.21 39.77
CA ASP A 201 17.10 11.75 39.24
C ASP A 201 17.04 11.62 37.71
N ARG A 202 18.15 11.91 37.00
CA ARG A 202 18.23 11.73 35.53
C ARG A 202 18.04 10.26 35.11
N MET A 203 18.74 9.34 35.77
CA MET A 203 18.63 7.90 35.44
C MET A 203 17.24 7.32 35.69
N ASP A 204 16.55 7.74 36.75
CA ASP A 204 15.17 7.30 37.06
C ASP A 204 14.18 7.80 35.99
N LEU A 205 14.31 9.06 35.57
CA LEU A 205 13.55 9.63 34.45
C LEU A 205 13.81 8.88 33.14
N ASP A 206 15.08 8.65 32.79
CA ASP A 206 15.46 7.96 31.55
C ASP A 206 14.90 6.53 31.50
N GLU A 207 14.99 5.77 32.61
CA GLU A 207 14.45 4.42 32.73
C GLU A 207 12.92 4.38 32.61
N ARG A 208 12.22 5.30 33.30
CA ARG A 208 10.74 5.37 33.26
C ARG A 208 10.23 5.82 31.89
N ILE A 209 10.89 6.77 31.23
CA ILE A 209 10.57 7.17 29.86
C ILE A 209 10.78 6.01 28.88
N LEU A 210 11.92 5.30 28.97
CA LEU A 210 12.21 4.16 28.11
C LEU A 210 11.15 3.07 28.26
N ARG A 211 10.88 2.63 29.50
CA ARG A 211 9.90 1.59 29.81
C ARG A 211 8.49 1.97 29.36
N ALA A 212 8.09 3.24 29.53
CA ALA A 212 6.80 3.73 29.06
C ALA A 212 6.68 3.75 27.53
N VAL A 213 7.76 4.08 26.81
CA VAL A 213 7.81 4.04 25.35
C VAL A 213 7.77 2.61 24.81
N GLU A 214 8.54 1.68 25.41
CA GLU A 214 8.56 0.26 25.05
C GLU A 214 7.17 -0.39 25.25
N THR A 215 6.55 -0.17 26.42
CA THR A 215 5.19 -0.64 26.72
C THR A 215 4.08 0.17 26.02
N SER A 216 4.43 1.24 25.30
CA SER A 216 3.49 2.19 24.67
C SER A 216 2.47 2.80 25.64
N ASN A 217 2.83 2.94 26.92
CA ASN A 217 1.99 3.43 27.99
C ASN A 217 2.04 4.97 28.11
N ILE A 218 1.08 5.64 27.47
CA ILE A 218 0.94 7.10 27.50
C ILE A 218 0.57 7.62 28.91
N ALA A 219 -0.13 6.84 29.74
CA ALA A 219 -0.53 7.26 31.08
C ALA A 219 0.67 7.32 32.05
N GLU A 220 1.66 6.43 31.89
CA GLU A 220 2.93 6.50 32.63
C GLU A 220 3.68 7.80 32.28
N LEU A 221 3.77 8.15 30.99
CA LEU A 221 4.39 9.40 30.53
C LEU A 221 3.66 10.65 31.05
N GLN A 222 2.32 10.64 31.07
CA GLN A 222 1.51 11.72 31.65
C GLN A 222 1.73 11.84 33.16
N THR A 223 1.86 10.72 33.87
CA THR A 223 2.13 10.69 35.31
C THR A 223 3.52 11.27 35.60
N LEU A 224 4.54 10.83 34.86
CA LEU A 224 5.92 11.31 34.96
C LEU A 224 6.04 12.82 34.65
N SER A 225 5.34 13.30 33.63
CA SER A 225 5.21 14.73 33.33
C SER A 225 4.60 15.50 34.51
N SER A 226 3.56 14.96 35.14
CA SER A 226 2.94 15.59 36.31
C SER A 226 3.83 15.55 37.56
N GLU A 227 4.65 14.52 37.74
CA GLU A 227 5.65 14.44 38.82
C GLU A 227 6.78 15.46 38.64
N LEU A 228 7.26 15.66 37.41
CA LEU A 228 8.24 16.69 37.06
C LEU A 228 7.73 18.10 37.40
N ASP A 229 6.53 18.47 36.95
CA ASP A 229 5.94 19.79 37.23
C ASP A 229 5.67 20.03 38.72
N LYS A 230 5.45 18.96 39.49
CA LYS A 230 5.28 19.01 40.96
C LYS A 230 6.60 18.98 41.74
N GLY A 231 7.75 18.95 41.06
CA GLY A 231 9.07 18.97 41.70
C GLY A 231 9.48 17.65 42.35
N GLY A 232 8.95 16.50 41.90
CA GLY A 232 9.32 15.18 42.43
C GLY A 232 10.82 14.87 42.29
N PHE A 233 11.44 15.35 41.21
CA PHE A 233 12.87 15.23 40.92
C PHE A 233 13.64 16.46 41.41
N LYS A 234 13.54 16.70 42.73
CA LYS A 234 13.97 17.91 43.46
C LYS A 234 15.43 18.35 43.24
N ASN A 235 16.32 17.46 42.78
CA ASN A 235 17.74 17.78 42.65
C ASN A 235 18.07 18.39 41.27
N LEU A 236 17.15 18.27 40.29
CA LEU A 236 17.32 18.78 38.94
C LEU A 236 17.10 20.29 38.85
N ASP A 237 17.82 20.93 37.92
CA ASP A 237 17.61 22.32 37.56
C ASP A 237 16.43 22.49 36.58
N GLY A 238 15.92 23.73 36.48
CA GLY A 238 14.76 24.04 35.65
C GLY A 238 14.96 23.85 34.14
N GLU A 239 16.20 23.92 33.62
CA GLU A 239 16.47 23.67 32.20
C GLU A 239 16.42 22.16 31.91
N THR A 240 17.06 21.35 32.76
CA THR A 240 16.95 19.88 32.72
C THR A 240 15.48 19.45 32.77
N VAL A 241 14.69 19.96 33.73
CA VAL A 241 13.25 19.65 33.86
C VAL A 241 12.47 20.01 32.59
N GLN A 242 12.66 21.21 32.03
CA GLN A 242 11.99 21.61 30.78
C GLN A 242 12.40 20.74 29.59
N ASN A 243 13.65 20.29 29.52
CA ASN A 243 14.12 19.43 28.43
C ASN A 243 13.54 18.01 28.55
N TYR A 244 13.36 17.47 29.77
CA TYR A 244 12.59 16.25 29.99
C TYR A 244 11.11 16.43 29.61
N GLN A 245 10.45 17.54 29.98
CA GLN A 245 9.05 17.79 29.59
C GLN A 245 8.86 17.82 28.06
N LYS A 246 9.77 18.48 27.33
CA LYS A 246 9.77 18.48 25.84
C LYS A 246 9.94 17.06 25.28
N SER A 247 10.85 16.28 25.86
CA SER A 247 11.09 14.88 25.47
C SER A 247 9.84 14.02 25.70
N ILE A 248 9.27 14.04 26.90
CA ILE A 248 8.05 13.29 27.27
C ILE A 248 6.88 13.67 26.35
N SER A 249 6.65 14.96 26.13
CA SER A 249 5.60 15.47 25.22
C SER A 249 5.78 14.95 23.79
N SER A 250 7.02 14.93 23.29
CA SER A 250 7.34 14.39 21.96
C SER A 250 7.11 12.87 21.88
N LYS A 251 7.49 12.11 22.91
CA LYS A 251 7.22 10.66 22.99
C LYS A 251 5.71 10.37 23.06
N MET A 252 4.96 11.12 23.86
CA MET A 252 3.49 11.01 23.93
C MET A 252 2.84 11.26 22.58
N ALA A 253 3.19 12.35 21.88
CA ALA A 253 2.66 12.66 20.55
C ALA A 253 2.98 11.55 19.53
N SER A 254 4.20 11.01 19.56
CA SER A 254 4.60 9.90 18.69
C SER A 254 3.82 8.60 18.98
N LEU A 255 3.57 8.27 20.25
CA LEU A 255 2.74 7.12 20.63
C LEU A 255 1.27 7.31 20.25
N GLN A 256 0.71 8.52 20.44
CA GLN A 256 -0.66 8.86 20.03
C GLN A 256 -0.81 8.75 18.51
N GLN A 257 0.13 9.29 17.73
CA GLN A 257 0.13 9.16 16.27
C GLN A 257 0.25 7.70 15.84
N LYS A 258 1.10 6.89 16.49
CA LYS A 258 1.21 5.45 16.23
C LYS A 258 -0.11 4.71 16.51
N GLN A 259 -0.79 5.03 17.60
CA GLN A 259 -2.12 4.46 17.92
C GLN A 259 -3.17 4.87 16.88
N GLN A 260 -3.23 6.15 16.49
CA GLN A 260 -4.13 6.64 15.44
C GLN A 260 -3.88 5.96 14.08
N VAL A 261 -2.62 5.76 13.68
CA VAL A 261 -2.27 5.06 12.43
C VAL A 261 -2.66 3.58 12.48
N LEU A 262 -2.49 2.91 13.62
CA LEU A 262 -2.92 1.52 13.80
C LEU A 262 -4.46 1.39 13.79
N GLU A 263 -5.17 2.31 14.42
CA GLU A 263 -6.64 2.32 14.41
C GLU A 263 -7.21 2.66 13.03
N GLN A 264 -6.67 3.68 12.35
CA GLN A 264 -7.07 3.98 10.96
C GLN A 264 -6.77 2.80 10.03
N LYS A 265 -5.66 2.07 10.25
CA LYS A 265 -5.40 0.82 9.53
C LYS A 265 -6.47 -0.23 9.83
N ARG A 266 -6.84 -0.44 11.10
CA ARG A 266 -7.91 -1.38 11.51
C ARG A 266 -9.25 -1.05 10.83
N VAL A 267 -9.67 0.22 10.85
CA VAL A 267 -10.89 0.68 10.17
C VAL A 267 -10.79 0.46 8.66
N ASN A 268 -9.68 0.86 8.02
CA ASN A 268 -9.46 0.67 6.58
C ASN A 268 -9.44 -0.81 6.15
N GLU A 269 -9.03 -1.74 7.02
CA GLU A 269 -9.05 -3.18 6.77
C GLU A 269 -10.46 -3.76 7.01
N ALA A 270 -11.13 -3.35 8.08
CA ALA A 270 -12.54 -3.67 8.34
C ALA A 270 -13.47 -3.23 7.20
N GLY A 271 -13.23 -2.05 6.59
CA GLY A 271 -13.96 -1.55 5.43
C GLY A 271 -13.87 -2.48 4.22
N LYS A 272 -12.66 -2.91 3.86
CA LYS A 272 -12.42 -3.88 2.77
C LYS A 272 -13.08 -5.24 3.04
N VAL A 273 -13.01 -5.70 4.29
CA VAL A 273 -13.58 -6.98 4.72
C VAL A 273 -15.11 -6.93 4.68
N VAL A 274 -15.74 -5.84 5.16
CA VAL A 274 -17.19 -5.68 5.05
C VAL A 274 -17.66 -5.52 3.61
N ASP A 275 -16.94 -4.78 2.75
CA ASP A 275 -17.32 -4.63 1.34
C ASP A 275 -17.22 -5.95 0.57
N THR A 276 -16.23 -6.79 0.89
CA THR A 276 -16.13 -8.16 0.35
C THR A 276 -17.29 -9.04 0.84
N PHE A 277 -17.69 -8.90 2.11
CA PHE A 277 -18.85 -9.58 2.68
C PHE A 277 -20.16 -9.12 2.00
N LYS A 278 -20.34 -7.83 1.74
CA LYS A 278 -21.49 -7.28 0.99
C LYS A 278 -21.61 -7.96 -0.38
N GLN A 279 -20.55 -7.97 -1.18
CA GLN A 279 -20.56 -8.61 -2.50
C GLN A 279 -20.89 -10.11 -2.39
N SER A 280 -20.34 -10.79 -1.38
CA SER A 280 -20.61 -12.21 -1.12
C SER A 280 -22.09 -12.46 -0.78
N VAL A 281 -22.70 -11.66 0.10
CA VAL A 281 -24.14 -11.73 0.44
C VAL A 281 -25.02 -11.42 -0.77
N LEU A 282 -24.63 -10.47 -1.62
CA LEU A 282 -25.36 -10.10 -2.85
C LEU A 282 -25.43 -11.23 -3.90
N THR A 283 -24.59 -12.27 -3.80
CA THR A 283 -24.71 -13.46 -4.66
C THR A 283 -25.96 -14.31 -4.37
N GLY A 284 -26.61 -14.12 -3.22
CA GLY A 284 -27.73 -14.95 -2.79
C GLY A 284 -27.35 -16.41 -2.45
N ARG A 285 -26.05 -16.70 -2.27
CA ARG A 285 -25.53 -17.99 -1.81
C ARG A 285 -25.44 -18.03 -0.28
N ALA A 286 -25.47 -19.23 0.30
CA ALA A 286 -25.06 -19.43 1.68
C ALA A 286 -23.55 -19.19 1.82
N LEU A 287 -23.14 -18.55 2.91
CA LEU A 287 -21.74 -18.25 3.23
C LEU A 287 -21.24 -19.18 4.35
N ASP A 288 -19.95 -19.45 4.37
CA ASP A 288 -19.30 -20.23 5.44
C ASP A 288 -19.50 -19.52 6.80
N PRO A 289 -20.09 -20.17 7.81
CA PRO A 289 -20.22 -19.61 9.17
C PRO A 289 -18.91 -19.09 9.75
N LYS A 290 -17.76 -19.69 9.42
CA LYS A 290 -16.46 -19.20 9.88
C LYS A 290 -16.11 -17.84 9.26
N TYR A 291 -16.29 -17.71 7.94
CA TYR A 291 -16.07 -16.44 7.24
C TYR A 291 -16.95 -15.31 7.81
N ILE A 292 -18.19 -15.61 8.19
CA ILE A 292 -19.07 -14.63 8.86
C ILE A 292 -18.48 -14.16 10.20
N GLU A 293 -17.92 -15.07 11.01
CA GLU A 293 -17.34 -14.73 12.32
C GLU A 293 -16.01 -13.98 12.21
N ASP A 294 -15.16 -14.35 11.24
CA ASP A 294 -13.91 -13.65 10.92
C ASP A 294 -14.20 -12.19 10.46
N VAL A 295 -15.26 -11.99 9.67
CA VAL A 295 -15.76 -10.65 9.29
C VAL A 295 -16.30 -9.90 10.51
N ARG A 296 -17.18 -10.51 11.33
CA ARG A 296 -17.75 -9.88 12.53
C ARG A 296 -16.66 -9.38 13.48
N THR A 297 -15.66 -10.21 13.72
CA THR A 297 -14.52 -9.90 14.59
C THR A 297 -13.73 -8.70 14.08
N SER A 298 -13.55 -8.61 12.76
CA SER A 298 -12.81 -7.53 12.10
C SER A 298 -13.54 -6.18 12.15
N VAL A 299 -14.87 -6.16 12.01
CA VAL A 299 -15.67 -4.91 12.03
C VAL A 299 -16.06 -4.44 13.44
N SER A 300 -15.96 -5.30 14.46
CA SER A 300 -16.40 -5.02 15.83
C SER A 300 -15.80 -3.71 16.38
N GLY A 301 -16.65 -2.81 16.85
CA GLY A 301 -16.23 -1.49 17.35
C GLY A 301 -15.62 -0.59 16.25
N THR A 302 -16.03 -0.74 14.99
CA THR A 302 -15.76 0.23 13.91
C THR A 302 -17.08 0.82 13.39
N GLU A 303 -17.01 1.91 12.63
CA GLU A 303 -18.17 2.45 11.89
C GLU A 303 -18.80 1.45 10.92
N HIS A 304 -18.05 0.43 10.49
CA HIS A 304 -18.52 -0.61 9.56
C HIS A 304 -19.38 -1.69 10.22
N GLN A 305 -19.48 -1.74 11.56
CA GLN A 305 -20.23 -2.79 12.27
C GLN A 305 -21.73 -2.78 11.92
N ALA A 306 -22.38 -1.61 11.99
CA ALA A 306 -23.80 -1.49 11.65
C ALA A 306 -24.10 -1.89 10.19
N ASP A 307 -23.11 -1.70 9.32
CA ASP A 307 -23.18 -2.08 7.91
C ASP A 307 -23.12 -3.60 7.75
N PHE A 308 -22.20 -4.27 8.44
CA PHE A 308 -22.15 -5.74 8.56
C PHE A 308 -23.45 -6.31 9.14
N ASP A 309 -23.91 -5.78 10.27
CA ASP A 309 -25.10 -6.28 10.98
C ASP A 309 -26.35 -6.20 10.09
N PHE A 310 -26.50 -5.16 9.26
CA PHE A 310 -27.57 -5.10 8.25
C PHE A 310 -27.47 -6.26 7.25
N TYR A 311 -26.30 -6.48 6.62
CA TYR A 311 -26.15 -7.50 5.58
C TYR A 311 -26.20 -8.93 6.15
N TYR A 312 -25.74 -9.13 7.38
CA TYR A 312 -25.86 -10.40 8.10
C TYR A 312 -27.33 -10.72 8.41
N ASN A 313 -28.05 -9.81 9.06
CA ASN A 313 -29.46 -10.01 9.43
C ASN A 313 -30.40 -10.14 8.22
N GLN A 314 -30.08 -9.47 7.10
CA GLN A 314 -30.86 -9.59 5.85
C GLN A 314 -30.37 -10.70 4.92
N SER A 315 -29.28 -11.41 5.23
CA SER A 315 -28.66 -12.41 4.35
C SER A 315 -29.65 -13.47 3.84
N GLN A 316 -30.44 -14.07 4.72
CA GLN A 316 -31.46 -15.05 4.36
C GLN A 316 -32.55 -14.45 3.46
N ASN A 317 -33.02 -13.22 3.76
CA ASN A 317 -33.99 -12.51 2.94
C ASN A 317 -33.46 -12.22 1.52
N PHE A 318 -32.15 -12.00 1.36
CA PHE A 318 -31.50 -11.84 0.06
C PHE A 318 -31.34 -13.17 -0.69
N GLN A 319 -30.95 -14.26 0.00
CA GLN A 319 -30.92 -15.59 -0.60
C GLN A 319 -32.31 -16.02 -1.11
N ASP A 320 -33.35 -15.82 -0.31
CA ASP A 320 -34.71 -16.22 -0.69
C ASP A 320 -35.30 -15.32 -1.77
N PHE A 321 -34.97 -14.02 -1.79
CA PHE A 321 -35.28 -13.15 -2.92
C PHE A 321 -34.55 -13.57 -4.21
N ALA A 322 -33.27 -13.96 -4.12
CA ALA A 322 -32.48 -14.41 -5.28
C ALA A 322 -33.02 -15.70 -5.92
N LYS A 323 -33.64 -16.59 -5.13
CA LYS A 323 -34.26 -17.84 -5.61
C LYS A 323 -35.49 -17.58 -6.50
N LEU A 324 -36.35 -16.60 -6.13
CA LEU A 324 -37.56 -16.22 -6.89
C LEU A 324 -37.25 -15.91 -8.36
N ASP A 325 -38.03 -16.43 -9.31
CA ASP A 325 -37.91 -16.06 -10.73
C ASP A 325 -38.33 -14.59 -10.96
N THR A 326 -37.83 -13.96 -12.04
CA THR A 326 -37.72 -12.49 -12.12
C THR A 326 -39.05 -11.74 -12.11
N SER A 327 -40.15 -12.39 -12.53
CA SER A 327 -41.52 -11.84 -12.42
C SER A 327 -41.95 -11.62 -10.98
N GLU A 328 -41.66 -12.58 -10.08
CA GLU A 328 -42.00 -12.50 -8.66
C GLU A 328 -41.03 -11.58 -7.90
N GLN A 329 -39.75 -11.52 -8.32
CA GLN A 329 -38.80 -10.50 -7.85
C GLN A 329 -39.30 -9.09 -8.15
N LEU A 330 -39.71 -8.81 -9.40
CA LEU A 330 -40.24 -7.51 -9.80
C LEU A 330 -41.54 -7.16 -9.06
N LYS A 331 -42.42 -8.15 -8.84
CA LYS A 331 -43.62 -8.01 -8.02
C LYS A 331 -43.29 -7.62 -6.57
N ARG A 332 -42.31 -8.28 -5.93
CA ARG A 332 -41.86 -7.97 -4.57
C ARG A 332 -41.14 -6.62 -4.46
N ILE A 333 -40.36 -6.22 -5.48
CA ILE A 333 -39.79 -4.86 -5.61
C ILE A 333 -40.92 -3.82 -5.67
N ASN A 334 -41.93 -4.04 -6.51
CA ASN A 334 -43.06 -3.10 -6.67
C ASN A 334 -43.93 -3.03 -5.40
N GLN A 335 -44.10 -4.14 -4.68
CA GLN A 335 -44.75 -4.15 -3.36
C GLN A 335 -43.95 -3.34 -2.32
N GLN A 336 -42.62 -3.50 -2.27
CA GLN A 336 -41.77 -2.70 -1.37
C GLN A 336 -41.82 -1.20 -1.70
N LYS A 337 -41.77 -0.83 -2.99
CA LYS A 337 -41.95 0.56 -3.44
C LYS A 337 -43.33 1.12 -3.08
N ALA A 338 -44.39 0.34 -3.23
CA ALA A 338 -45.74 0.74 -2.85
C ALA A 338 -45.86 0.93 -1.32
N LYS A 339 -45.26 0.04 -0.51
CA LYS A 339 -45.19 0.19 0.95
C LYS A 339 -44.48 1.48 1.35
N MET A 340 -43.26 1.69 0.84
CA MET A 340 -42.43 2.87 1.16
C MET A 340 -43.06 4.19 0.73
N LYS A 341 -43.94 4.19 -0.30
CA LYS A 341 -44.70 5.38 -0.72
C LYS A 341 -45.95 5.63 0.15
N ASN A 342 -46.58 4.57 0.67
CA ASN A 342 -47.93 4.63 1.24
C ASN A 342 -47.98 4.43 2.77
N SER A 343 -46.84 4.21 3.44
CA SER A 343 -46.76 4.05 4.89
C SER A 343 -45.61 4.86 5.50
N THR A 344 -45.84 5.42 6.68
CA THR A 344 -44.79 6.06 7.48
C THR A 344 -43.79 5.02 7.99
N SER A 345 -42.50 5.34 7.95
CA SER A 345 -41.42 4.45 8.36
C SER A 345 -40.58 5.06 9.48
N ALA A 346 -40.18 4.21 10.44
CA ALA A 346 -39.27 4.60 11.53
C ALA A 346 -37.78 4.54 11.12
N ASP A 347 -37.46 3.81 10.04
CA ASP A 347 -36.12 3.79 9.45
C ASP A 347 -36.21 3.74 7.91
N PRO A 348 -36.41 4.90 7.25
CA PRO A 348 -36.40 5.00 5.80
C PRO A 348 -35.05 4.64 5.18
N THR A 349 -33.94 4.76 5.90
CA THR A 349 -32.58 4.52 5.38
C THR A 349 -32.37 3.03 5.14
N THR A 350 -32.71 2.20 6.12
CA THR A 350 -32.66 0.73 6.02
C THR A 350 -33.64 0.20 4.96
N GLU A 351 -34.84 0.78 4.84
CA GLU A 351 -35.79 0.37 3.79
C GLU A 351 -35.33 0.74 2.37
N ASN A 352 -34.71 1.91 2.17
CA ASN A 352 -34.09 2.27 0.89
C ASN A 352 -32.91 1.34 0.55
N LYS A 353 -32.08 1.01 1.53
CA LYS A 353 -30.95 0.08 1.37
C LYS A 353 -31.42 -1.33 1.01
N LEU A 354 -32.48 -1.84 1.66
CA LEU A 354 -33.12 -3.12 1.34
C LEU A 354 -33.66 -3.14 -0.10
N LEU A 355 -34.35 -2.08 -0.52
CA LEU A 355 -34.89 -1.95 -1.87
C LEU A 355 -33.78 -1.94 -2.92
N ALA A 356 -32.72 -1.14 -2.73
CA ALA A 356 -31.59 -1.08 -3.65
C ALA A 356 -30.89 -2.44 -3.83
N VAL A 357 -30.79 -3.23 -2.77
CA VAL A 357 -30.28 -4.61 -2.86
C VAL A 357 -31.20 -5.52 -3.66
N TYR A 358 -32.51 -5.51 -3.42
CA TYR A 358 -33.46 -6.29 -4.23
C TYR A 358 -33.41 -5.90 -5.72
N GLU A 359 -33.30 -4.61 -6.03
CA GLU A 359 -33.13 -4.14 -7.41
C GLU A 359 -31.80 -4.61 -8.02
N SER A 360 -30.70 -4.56 -7.28
CA SER A 360 -29.39 -5.08 -7.74
C SER A 360 -29.44 -6.58 -8.06
N ILE A 361 -30.01 -7.39 -7.16
CA ILE A 361 -30.16 -8.84 -7.35
C ILE A 361 -31.04 -9.13 -8.58
N TYR A 362 -32.15 -8.39 -8.76
CA TYR A 362 -33.02 -8.52 -9.92
C TYR A 362 -32.31 -8.16 -11.24
N GLN A 363 -31.60 -7.02 -11.30
CA GLN A 363 -30.90 -6.61 -12.53
C GLN A 363 -29.77 -7.59 -12.88
N ASN A 364 -29.01 -8.07 -11.89
CA ASN A 364 -27.99 -9.09 -12.09
C ASN A 364 -28.61 -10.39 -12.64
N LYS A 365 -29.72 -10.87 -12.05
CA LYS A 365 -30.41 -12.09 -12.53
C LYS A 365 -30.98 -11.92 -13.95
N ILE A 366 -31.61 -10.78 -14.23
CA ILE A 366 -32.09 -10.40 -15.57
C ILE A 366 -30.95 -10.40 -16.59
N LYS A 367 -29.77 -9.89 -16.20
CA LYS A 367 -28.57 -9.90 -17.04
C LYS A 367 -28.12 -11.34 -17.32
N THR A 368 -27.90 -12.16 -16.29
CA THR A 368 -27.42 -13.54 -16.47
C THR A 368 -28.36 -14.36 -17.35
N ILE A 369 -29.69 -14.34 -17.13
CA ILE A 369 -30.64 -15.14 -17.96
C ILE A 369 -30.78 -14.63 -19.41
N LYS A 370 -30.37 -13.39 -19.70
CA LYS A 370 -30.39 -12.80 -21.05
C LYS A 370 -29.05 -12.85 -21.77
N GLU A 371 -27.94 -12.88 -21.06
CA GLU A 371 -26.58 -12.84 -21.61
C GLU A 371 -25.89 -14.21 -21.54
N ASN A 372 -25.90 -14.86 -20.37
CA ASN A 372 -25.31 -16.18 -20.13
C ASN A 372 -26.31 -17.14 -19.43
N PRO A 373 -27.36 -17.62 -20.12
CA PRO A 373 -28.30 -18.58 -19.54
C PRO A 373 -27.62 -19.90 -19.11
N ASN A 374 -26.47 -20.28 -19.68
CA ASN A 374 -25.69 -21.43 -19.21
C ASN A 374 -25.17 -21.23 -17.78
N GLN A 375 -24.66 -20.03 -17.46
CA GLN A 375 -24.32 -19.66 -16.09
C GLN A 375 -25.56 -19.72 -15.17
N ALA A 376 -26.70 -19.16 -15.58
CA ALA A 376 -27.91 -19.16 -14.76
C ALA A 376 -28.49 -20.56 -14.48
N LEU A 377 -28.23 -21.54 -15.36
CA LEU A 377 -28.57 -22.96 -15.14
C LEU A 377 -27.57 -23.62 -14.19
N ARG A 378 -26.26 -23.41 -14.38
CA ARG A 378 -25.19 -23.88 -13.49
C ARG A 378 -25.36 -23.33 -12.06
N GLU A 379 -25.79 -22.07 -11.92
CA GLU A 379 -26.14 -21.44 -10.62
C GLU A 379 -27.37 -22.06 -9.94
N LYS A 380 -28.28 -22.68 -10.70
CA LYS A 380 -29.38 -23.50 -10.17
C LYS A 380 -28.97 -24.96 -9.91
N GLY A 381 -27.67 -25.29 -9.97
CA GLY A 381 -27.12 -26.62 -9.73
C GLY A 381 -27.32 -27.61 -10.87
N ILE A 382 -27.70 -27.15 -12.06
CA ILE A 382 -27.91 -28.01 -13.23
C ILE A 382 -26.56 -28.29 -13.88
N ASN A 383 -26.15 -29.55 -13.90
CA ASN A 383 -24.98 -29.99 -14.65
C ASN A 383 -25.30 -29.95 -16.15
N LEU A 384 -24.57 -29.12 -16.91
CA LEU A 384 -24.73 -28.99 -18.36
C LEU A 384 -23.62 -29.77 -19.07
N PRO A 385 -23.90 -30.37 -20.25
CA PRO A 385 -22.84 -30.83 -21.14
C PRO A 385 -21.80 -29.75 -21.42
N GLU A 386 -20.54 -30.15 -21.56
CA GLU A 386 -19.49 -29.26 -22.06
C GLU A 386 -19.58 -29.14 -23.59
N LEU A 387 -19.32 -27.95 -24.12
CA LEU A 387 -19.16 -27.74 -25.56
C LEU A 387 -17.68 -27.56 -25.87
N ASN A 388 -17.09 -28.52 -26.59
CA ASN A 388 -15.74 -28.37 -27.11
C ASN A 388 -15.81 -27.92 -28.59
N PRO A 389 -15.42 -26.68 -28.94
CA PRO A 389 -15.47 -26.16 -30.31
C PRO A 389 -14.73 -27.01 -31.36
N LEU A 390 -13.77 -27.84 -30.97
CA LEU A 390 -13.07 -28.75 -31.89
C LEU A 390 -13.99 -29.88 -32.40
N GLN A 391 -15.03 -30.25 -31.64
CA GLN A 391 -16.02 -31.23 -32.06
C GLN A 391 -16.78 -30.78 -33.32
N LEU A 392 -16.96 -29.48 -33.57
CA LEU A 392 -17.57 -28.99 -34.84
C LEU A 392 -16.87 -29.52 -36.11
N LYS A 393 -15.61 -29.99 -36.01
CA LYS A 393 -14.90 -30.70 -37.09
C LYS A 393 -14.76 -32.21 -36.86
N ALA A 394 -14.45 -32.63 -35.63
CA ALA A 394 -14.16 -34.04 -35.32
C ALA A 394 -15.41 -34.90 -35.08
N ASP A 395 -16.44 -34.33 -34.46
CA ASP A 395 -17.76 -34.94 -34.24
C ASP A 395 -18.85 -33.84 -34.27
N PRO A 396 -19.27 -33.41 -35.47
CA PRO A 396 -20.33 -32.41 -35.62
C PRO A 396 -21.71 -32.95 -35.20
N LYS A 397 -21.84 -34.23 -34.81
CA LYS A 397 -23.08 -34.78 -34.26
C LYS A 397 -23.10 -34.62 -32.73
N GLY A 398 -22.04 -35.01 -32.03
CA GLY A 398 -21.90 -34.81 -30.58
C GLY A 398 -22.00 -33.34 -30.18
N PHE A 399 -21.35 -32.42 -30.92
CA PHE A 399 -21.52 -30.98 -30.67
C PHE A 399 -22.98 -30.53 -30.87
N ALA A 400 -23.68 -31.06 -31.88
CA ALA A 400 -25.09 -30.75 -32.10
C ALA A 400 -25.98 -31.28 -30.97
N SER A 401 -25.76 -32.51 -30.49
CA SER A 401 -26.49 -33.09 -29.35
C SER A 401 -26.35 -32.22 -28.11
N ASN A 402 -25.12 -31.92 -27.69
CA ASN A 402 -24.86 -31.10 -26.49
C ASN A 402 -25.51 -29.71 -26.60
N VAL A 403 -25.48 -29.09 -27.79
CA VAL A 403 -26.17 -27.81 -28.05
C VAL A 403 -27.69 -27.92 -27.93
N ILE A 404 -28.30 -29.03 -28.39
CA ILE A 404 -29.75 -29.27 -28.22
C ILE A 404 -30.09 -29.52 -26.75
N ASP A 405 -29.31 -30.33 -26.03
CA ASP A 405 -29.53 -30.68 -24.62
C ASP A 405 -29.48 -29.43 -23.72
N ILE A 406 -28.46 -28.59 -23.88
CA ILE A 406 -28.37 -27.30 -23.16
C ILE A 406 -29.58 -26.42 -23.51
N GLY A 407 -29.97 -26.36 -24.78
CA GLY A 407 -31.14 -25.62 -25.23
C GLY A 407 -32.46 -26.12 -24.62
N ALA A 408 -32.59 -27.42 -24.35
CA ALA A 408 -33.77 -27.99 -23.70
C ALA A 408 -33.89 -27.55 -22.22
N TYR A 409 -32.76 -27.46 -21.51
CA TYR A 409 -32.71 -26.84 -20.17
C TYR A 409 -33.09 -25.35 -20.22
N GLN A 410 -32.64 -24.61 -21.24
CA GLN A 410 -32.99 -23.19 -21.41
C GLN A 410 -34.46 -22.96 -21.77
N VAL A 411 -35.07 -23.82 -22.61
CA VAL A 411 -36.52 -23.83 -22.83
C VAL A 411 -37.25 -24.04 -21.50
N SER A 412 -36.81 -25.04 -20.71
CA SER A 412 -37.39 -25.37 -19.40
C SER A 412 -37.21 -24.26 -18.35
N GLN A 413 -36.15 -23.45 -18.46
CA GLN A 413 -35.96 -22.23 -17.66
C GLN A 413 -36.89 -21.12 -18.12
N ARG A 414 -37.00 -20.87 -19.42
CA ARG A 414 -37.85 -19.82 -20.00
C ARG A 414 -39.34 -20.07 -19.78
N ASP A 415 -39.75 -21.33 -19.69
CA ASP A 415 -41.13 -21.70 -19.33
C ASP A 415 -41.49 -21.36 -17.88
N LYS A 416 -40.50 -21.10 -17.01
CA LYS A 416 -40.67 -20.59 -15.64
C LYS A 416 -40.42 -19.08 -15.55
N ASP A 417 -39.41 -18.59 -16.26
CA ASP A 417 -39.03 -17.19 -16.31
C ASP A 417 -39.04 -16.65 -17.75
N ALA A 418 -40.09 -15.90 -18.09
CA ALA A 418 -40.29 -15.34 -19.44
C ALA A 418 -39.20 -14.32 -19.87
N ASN A 419 -38.33 -13.85 -18.98
CA ASN A 419 -37.18 -13.02 -19.33
C ASN A 419 -35.95 -13.83 -19.80
N ALA A 420 -35.91 -15.14 -19.56
CA ALA A 420 -34.78 -15.98 -19.96
C ALA A 420 -34.68 -16.14 -21.48
N THR A 421 -33.46 -16.36 -21.97
CA THR A 421 -33.18 -16.50 -23.41
C THR A 421 -32.67 -17.89 -23.75
N ILE A 422 -32.89 -18.30 -25.01
CA ILE A 422 -32.26 -19.49 -25.57
C ILE A 422 -31.00 -19.04 -26.30
N LYS A 423 -29.85 -19.46 -25.78
CA LYS A 423 -28.47 -19.22 -26.25
C LYS A 423 -27.61 -20.43 -25.83
N PRO A 424 -27.74 -21.61 -26.47
CA PRO A 424 -27.14 -22.85 -25.97
C PRO A 424 -25.61 -22.84 -25.90
N ILE A 425 -24.93 -22.04 -26.72
CA ILE A 425 -23.47 -21.86 -26.64
C ILE A 425 -23.17 -20.75 -25.63
N SER A 426 -22.32 -20.98 -24.64
CA SER A 426 -22.02 -19.93 -23.65
C SER A 426 -21.17 -18.80 -24.26
N PRO A 427 -21.19 -17.58 -23.69
CA PRO A 427 -20.28 -16.49 -24.09
C PRO A 427 -18.80 -16.88 -24.06
N GLU A 428 -18.42 -17.80 -23.16
CA GLU A 428 -17.05 -18.30 -23.01
C GLU A 428 -16.64 -19.25 -24.14
N GLU A 429 -17.55 -20.08 -24.65
CA GLU A 429 -17.31 -21.06 -25.73
C GLU A 429 -17.51 -20.44 -27.15
N LEU A 430 -18.22 -19.31 -27.23
CA LEU A 430 -18.73 -18.75 -28.48
C LEU A 430 -17.67 -18.24 -29.48
N PRO A 431 -16.55 -17.59 -29.10
CA PRO A 431 -15.57 -17.09 -30.08
C PRO A 431 -14.90 -18.24 -30.84
N GLU A 432 -14.51 -19.29 -30.12
CA GLU A 432 -13.90 -20.50 -30.65
C GLU A 432 -14.92 -21.31 -31.47
N ALA A 433 -16.17 -21.44 -31.00
CA ALA A 433 -17.24 -22.10 -31.74
C ALA A 433 -17.55 -21.40 -33.08
N LYS A 434 -17.58 -20.05 -33.09
CA LYS A 434 -17.67 -19.25 -34.33
C LYS A 434 -16.50 -19.54 -35.27
N LYS A 435 -15.27 -19.46 -34.77
CA LYS A 435 -14.05 -19.72 -35.56
C LYS A 435 -14.02 -21.14 -36.14
N ALA A 436 -14.46 -22.14 -35.38
CA ALA A 436 -14.61 -23.50 -35.85
C ALA A 436 -15.68 -23.62 -36.95
N PHE A 437 -16.87 -23.04 -36.74
CA PHE A 437 -17.99 -23.07 -37.70
C PHE A 437 -17.69 -22.30 -39.01
N ASP A 438 -17.15 -21.08 -38.94
CA ASP A 438 -16.80 -20.29 -40.13
C ASP A 438 -15.75 -21.03 -40.98
N SER A 439 -14.83 -21.76 -40.35
CA SER A 439 -13.79 -22.56 -41.02
C SER A 439 -14.21 -23.98 -41.44
N LEU A 440 -15.51 -24.30 -41.41
CA LEU A 440 -16.10 -25.41 -42.17
C LEU A 440 -16.29 -25.01 -43.64
N ASP A 441 -16.32 -25.98 -44.56
CA ASP A 441 -16.77 -25.75 -45.93
C ASP A 441 -18.30 -25.68 -46.02
N VAL A 442 -18.84 -25.50 -47.24
CA VAL A 442 -20.29 -25.47 -47.47
C VAL A 442 -20.96 -26.78 -47.00
N ASN A 443 -20.36 -27.94 -47.29
CA ASN A 443 -20.93 -29.23 -46.89
C ASN A 443 -20.85 -29.45 -45.37
N GLY A 444 -19.71 -29.12 -44.74
CA GLY A 444 -19.57 -29.18 -43.28
C GLY A 444 -20.60 -28.33 -42.56
N LYS A 445 -20.85 -27.10 -43.03
CA LYS A 445 -21.91 -26.22 -42.49
C LYS A 445 -23.31 -26.83 -42.68
N LEU A 446 -23.62 -27.35 -43.86
CA LEU A 446 -24.92 -27.98 -44.16
C LEU A 446 -25.17 -29.26 -43.35
N ASN A 447 -24.12 -30.08 -43.17
CA ASN A 447 -24.18 -31.32 -42.38
C ASN A 447 -24.41 -30.97 -40.90
N PHE A 448 -23.70 -29.98 -40.36
CA PHE A 448 -23.93 -29.51 -38.99
C PHE A 448 -25.35 -28.95 -38.77
N ILE A 449 -25.87 -28.16 -39.73
CA ILE A 449 -27.27 -27.71 -39.74
C ILE A 449 -28.24 -28.92 -39.74
N GLY A 450 -27.97 -29.95 -40.56
CA GLY A 450 -28.75 -31.18 -40.61
C GLY A 450 -28.74 -31.99 -39.32
N ASN A 451 -27.61 -32.01 -38.61
CA ASN A 451 -27.46 -32.64 -37.29
C ASN A 451 -28.30 -31.88 -36.25
N LEU A 452 -28.15 -30.55 -36.14
CA LEU A 452 -28.95 -29.73 -35.22
C LEU A 452 -30.47 -29.92 -35.43
N ILE A 453 -30.91 -29.94 -36.69
CA ILE A 453 -32.33 -30.22 -37.03
C ILE A 453 -32.73 -31.63 -36.59
N THR A 454 -31.84 -32.63 -36.74
CA THR A 454 -32.13 -34.03 -36.43
C THR A 454 -32.16 -34.32 -34.94
N GLU A 455 -31.16 -33.88 -34.16
CA GLU A 455 -31.17 -34.08 -32.70
C GLU A 455 -32.29 -33.27 -32.03
N SER A 456 -32.76 -32.17 -32.64
CA SER A 456 -33.91 -31.41 -32.13
C SER A 456 -35.28 -32.09 -32.29
N LYS A 457 -35.38 -33.25 -32.97
CA LYS A 457 -36.66 -33.93 -33.22
C LYS A 457 -37.25 -34.48 -31.92
N GLY A 458 -38.49 -34.10 -31.63
CA GLY A 458 -39.17 -34.45 -30.38
C GLY A 458 -38.82 -33.55 -29.19
N VAL A 459 -37.78 -32.72 -29.29
CA VAL A 459 -37.43 -31.76 -28.25
C VAL A 459 -38.39 -30.57 -28.28
N LYS A 460 -38.96 -30.22 -27.12
CA LYS A 460 -39.86 -29.06 -26.99
C LYS A 460 -39.14 -27.79 -27.46
N ASP A 461 -39.79 -27.04 -28.36
CA ASP A 461 -39.22 -25.83 -28.96
C ASP A 461 -37.89 -26.05 -29.74
N GLY A 462 -37.60 -27.28 -30.19
CA GLY A 462 -36.36 -27.63 -30.93
C GLY A 462 -36.00 -26.68 -32.08
N THR A 463 -36.98 -26.20 -32.85
CA THR A 463 -36.81 -25.17 -33.89
C THR A 463 -36.20 -23.87 -33.36
N LYS A 464 -36.59 -23.42 -32.16
CA LYS A 464 -36.04 -22.22 -31.52
C LYS A 464 -34.62 -22.48 -31.00
N ILE A 465 -34.34 -23.70 -30.54
CA ILE A 465 -33.00 -24.08 -30.05
C ILE A 465 -31.98 -24.04 -31.19
N TRP A 466 -32.21 -24.75 -32.31
CA TRP A 466 -31.25 -24.69 -33.42
C TRP A 466 -31.22 -23.33 -34.10
N SER A 467 -32.33 -22.59 -34.16
CA SER A 467 -32.33 -21.21 -34.67
C SER A 467 -31.45 -20.30 -33.82
N ALA A 468 -31.50 -20.44 -32.49
CA ALA A 468 -30.62 -19.70 -31.59
C ALA A 468 -29.15 -20.09 -31.78
N ALA A 469 -28.84 -21.39 -31.85
CA ALA A 469 -27.47 -21.87 -32.08
C ALA A 469 -26.87 -21.34 -33.41
N LEU A 470 -27.64 -21.40 -34.50
CA LEU A 470 -27.21 -20.87 -35.80
C LEU A 470 -27.11 -19.33 -35.80
N GLY A 471 -27.99 -18.63 -35.09
CA GLY A 471 -27.88 -17.18 -34.89
C GLY A 471 -26.64 -16.79 -34.08
N GLN A 472 -26.27 -17.57 -33.06
CA GLN A 472 -25.04 -17.39 -32.28
C GLN A 472 -23.79 -17.62 -33.15
N LEU A 473 -23.71 -18.76 -33.85
CA LEU A 473 -22.57 -19.12 -34.70
C LEU A 473 -22.44 -18.20 -35.93
N GLY A 474 -23.55 -17.78 -36.51
CA GLY A 474 -23.59 -16.77 -37.58
C GLY A 474 -23.26 -15.35 -37.12
N GLY A 475 -23.09 -15.11 -35.81
CA GLY A 475 -22.80 -13.77 -35.27
C GLY A 475 -23.97 -12.78 -35.42
N GLY A 476 -25.20 -13.27 -35.55
CA GLY A 476 -26.39 -12.48 -35.89
C GLY A 476 -26.78 -12.51 -37.37
N ASP A 477 -25.96 -13.10 -38.25
CA ASP A 477 -26.31 -13.28 -39.67
C ASP A 477 -27.48 -14.27 -39.82
N MET A 478 -28.63 -13.73 -40.20
CA MET A 478 -29.89 -14.46 -40.37
C MET A 478 -29.82 -15.49 -41.51
N ASN A 479 -28.85 -15.39 -42.44
CA ASN A 479 -28.67 -16.37 -43.51
C ASN A 479 -28.47 -17.79 -42.99
N TYR A 480 -27.71 -17.99 -41.91
CA TYR A 480 -27.50 -19.31 -41.32
C TYR A 480 -28.79 -19.90 -40.73
N VAL A 481 -29.61 -19.06 -40.08
CA VAL A 481 -30.92 -19.46 -39.57
C VAL A 481 -31.88 -19.79 -40.71
N MET A 482 -31.89 -18.99 -41.78
CA MET A 482 -32.73 -19.19 -42.96
C MET A 482 -32.30 -20.41 -43.79
N ALA A 483 -31.00 -20.74 -43.85
CA ALA A 483 -30.51 -22.01 -44.38
C ALA A 483 -30.99 -23.19 -43.53
N GLY A 484 -31.02 -23.05 -42.19
CA GLY A 484 -31.66 -24.01 -41.29
C GLY A 484 -33.15 -24.21 -41.58
N VAL A 485 -33.91 -23.13 -41.75
CA VAL A 485 -35.34 -23.18 -42.15
C VAL A 485 -35.49 -23.87 -43.52
N ALA A 486 -34.67 -23.52 -44.50
CA ALA A 486 -34.69 -24.12 -45.83
C ALA A 486 -34.35 -25.62 -45.80
N LYS A 487 -33.37 -26.04 -44.98
CA LYS A 487 -32.98 -27.45 -44.85
C LYS A 487 -34.00 -28.28 -44.08
N ALA A 488 -34.58 -27.72 -43.01
CA ALA A 488 -35.57 -28.41 -42.18
C ALA A 488 -36.86 -28.73 -42.95
N ASN A 489 -37.26 -27.84 -43.88
CA ASN A 489 -38.41 -28.06 -44.74
C ASN A 489 -38.04 -28.75 -46.06
N GLY A 490 -36.79 -28.62 -46.53
CA GLY A 490 -36.34 -29.12 -47.83
C GLY A 490 -36.85 -28.25 -48.98
N TYR A 491 -36.55 -26.96 -48.96
CA TYR A 491 -36.89 -26.02 -50.03
C TYR A 491 -35.88 -26.11 -51.19
N SER A 492 -36.39 -26.11 -52.42
CA SER A 492 -35.60 -26.08 -53.65
C SER A 492 -36.17 -25.07 -54.65
N SER A 493 -35.38 -24.74 -55.68
CA SER A 493 -35.91 -24.11 -56.88
C SER A 493 -36.84 -25.05 -57.66
N THR A 494 -37.55 -24.50 -58.65
CA THR A 494 -38.27 -25.27 -59.69
C THR A 494 -37.33 -26.08 -60.59
N GLU A 495 -36.02 -25.83 -60.51
CA GLU A 495 -34.94 -26.54 -61.22
C GLU A 495 -34.26 -27.57 -60.30
N GLY A 496 -34.79 -27.83 -59.10
CA GLY A 496 -34.29 -28.83 -58.15
C GLY A 496 -33.10 -28.39 -57.26
N ARG A 497 -32.64 -27.14 -57.36
CA ARG A 497 -31.49 -26.62 -56.60
C ARG A 497 -31.86 -26.38 -55.13
N ASP A 498 -31.19 -27.07 -54.20
CA ASP A 498 -31.38 -26.94 -52.74
C ASP A 498 -31.09 -25.51 -52.26
N LEU A 499 -32.08 -24.87 -51.62
CA LEU A 499 -31.97 -23.49 -51.18
C LEU A 499 -30.98 -23.30 -50.03
N ALA A 500 -30.92 -24.24 -49.08
CA ALA A 500 -29.99 -24.12 -47.95
C ALA A 500 -28.54 -24.11 -48.44
N THR A 501 -28.23 -24.96 -49.42
CA THR A 501 -26.93 -24.96 -50.11
C THR A 501 -26.63 -23.62 -50.75
N SER A 502 -27.58 -23.03 -51.49
CA SER A 502 -27.38 -21.72 -52.12
C SER A 502 -27.22 -20.56 -51.14
N ILE A 503 -27.91 -20.58 -49.99
CA ILE A 503 -27.72 -19.58 -48.94
C ILE A 503 -26.32 -19.70 -48.33
N ILE A 504 -25.90 -20.90 -47.90
CA ILE A 504 -24.59 -21.11 -47.26
C ILE A 504 -23.42 -20.80 -48.21
N SER A 505 -23.50 -21.28 -49.45
CA SER A 505 -22.52 -20.97 -50.51
C SER A 505 -22.45 -19.46 -50.78
N GLY A 506 -23.61 -18.83 -50.98
CA GLY A 506 -23.74 -17.39 -51.22
C GLY A 506 -23.16 -16.53 -50.10
N THR A 507 -23.52 -16.80 -48.85
CA THR A 507 -22.97 -16.10 -47.68
C THR A 507 -21.46 -16.29 -47.56
N GLN A 508 -20.91 -17.46 -47.91
CA GLN A 508 -19.47 -17.69 -47.89
C GLN A 508 -18.73 -16.94 -49.02
N LEU A 509 -19.28 -16.91 -50.24
CA LEU A 509 -18.77 -16.12 -51.37
C LEU A 509 -18.74 -14.61 -51.04
N LEU A 510 -19.81 -14.11 -50.40
CA LEU A 510 -19.93 -12.72 -49.94
C LEU A 510 -18.93 -12.39 -48.82
N LYS A 511 -18.85 -13.22 -47.77
CA LYS A 511 -17.86 -13.08 -46.67
C LYS A 511 -16.42 -13.04 -47.20
N ASN A 512 -16.09 -13.93 -48.14
CA ASN A 512 -14.77 -14.05 -48.74
C ASN A 512 -14.48 -12.96 -49.80
N LYS A 513 -15.47 -12.15 -50.20
CA LYS A 513 -15.38 -11.14 -51.28
C LYS A 513 -14.93 -11.72 -52.63
N GLN A 514 -15.35 -12.96 -52.92
CA GLN A 514 -14.91 -13.71 -54.11
C GLN A 514 -15.59 -13.29 -55.42
N LEU A 515 -16.58 -12.39 -55.37
CA LEU A 515 -17.32 -11.90 -56.54
C LEU A 515 -17.47 -10.38 -56.46
N ILE A 516 -17.52 -9.73 -57.64
CA ILE A 516 -17.94 -8.33 -57.75
C ILE A 516 -19.47 -8.31 -57.81
N MET A 517 -20.11 -7.89 -56.73
CA MET A 517 -21.55 -7.68 -56.67
C MET A 517 -21.96 -6.43 -57.47
N PRO A 518 -23.19 -6.39 -58.03
CA PRO A 518 -23.75 -5.20 -58.66
C PRO A 518 -24.06 -4.13 -57.59
N LYS A 519 -24.43 -2.94 -58.04
CA LYS A 519 -24.73 -1.81 -57.16
C LYS A 519 -25.87 -2.13 -56.19
N GLU A 520 -25.61 -1.91 -54.89
CA GLU A 520 -26.50 -2.27 -53.78
C GLU A 520 -27.91 -1.67 -53.93
N ASP A 521 -28.00 -0.39 -54.30
CA ASP A 521 -29.29 0.31 -54.45
C ASP A 521 -30.16 -0.29 -55.57
N GLU A 522 -29.54 -0.69 -56.68
CA GLU A 522 -30.23 -1.29 -57.83
C GLU A 522 -30.61 -2.75 -57.55
N LEU A 523 -29.75 -3.49 -56.85
CA LEU A 523 -30.05 -4.83 -56.36
C LEU A 523 -31.22 -4.82 -55.36
N ARG A 524 -31.28 -3.81 -54.47
CA ARG A 524 -32.36 -3.63 -53.50
C ARG A 524 -33.64 -3.08 -54.12
N LEU A 525 -33.54 -2.18 -55.10
CA LEU A 525 -34.68 -1.71 -55.89
C LEU A 525 -35.33 -2.87 -56.63
N ALA A 526 -34.55 -3.67 -57.37
CA ALA A 526 -35.06 -4.81 -58.12
C ALA A 526 -35.72 -5.88 -57.21
N PHE A 527 -35.19 -6.09 -56.00
CA PHE A 527 -35.85 -6.92 -54.98
C PHE A 527 -37.19 -6.32 -54.53
N ASN A 528 -37.19 -5.04 -54.13
CA ASN A 528 -38.38 -4.35 -53.65
C ASN A 528 -39.49 -4.29 -54.72
N GLU A 529 -39.14 -4.02 -55.97
CA GLU A 529 -40.06 -4.06 -57.12
C GLU A 529 -40.63 -5.46 -57.35
N TYR A 530 -39.82 -6.51 -57.22
CA TYR A 530 -40.28 -7.88 -57.38
C TYR A 530 -41.27 -8.29 -56.28
N VAL A 531 -40.92 -8.08 -55.01
CA VAL A 531 -41.75 -8.51 -53.86
C VAL A 531 -42.92 -7.58 -53.58
N GLY A 532 -42.80 -6.29 -53.87
CA GLY A 532 -43.82 -5.28 -53.59
C GLY A 532 -44.28 -5.31 -52.12
N GLN A 533 -45.59 -5.24 -51.93
CA GLN A 533 -46.27 -5.26 -50.64
C GLN A 533 -46.22 -6.60 -49.89
N THR A 534 -45.64 -7.66 -50.45
CA THR A 534 -45.67 -9.01 -49.82
C THR A 534 -44.76 -9.15 -48.61
N LEU A 535 -43.70 -8.34 -48.54
CA LEU A 535 -42.70 -8.35 -47.48
C LEU A 535 -42.47 -6.92 -47.00
N THR A 536 -42.59 -6.69 -45.70
CA THR A 536 -42.45 -5.36 -45.09
C THR A 536 -41.61 -5.43 -43.81
N GLY A 537 -40.95 -4.32 -43.47
CA GLY A 537 -40.15 -4.19 -42.25
C GLY A 537 -39.01 -5.22 -42.16
N THR A 538 -38.73 -5.73 -40.95
CA THR A 538 -37.63 -6.66 -40.68
C THR A 538 -37.67 -7.92 -41.56
N ASN A 539 -38.86 -8.40 -41.93
CA ASN A 539 -39.00 -9.57 -42.81
C ASN A 539 -38.49 -9.29 -44.24
N ALA A 540 -38.66 -8.07 -44.76
CA ALA A 540 -38.12 -7.67 -46.05
C ALA A 540 -36.59 -7.61 -46.02
N ASN A 541 -36.00 -7.06 -44.96
CA ASN A 541 -34.54 -7.02 -44.81
C ASN A 541 -33.93 -8.43 -44.69
N ASN A 542 -34.50 -9.32 -43.89
CA ASN A 542 -34.01 -10.69 -43.76
C ASN A 542 -34.13 -11.48 -45.08
N ALA A 543 -35.24 -11.30 -45.81
CA ALA A 543 -35.42 -11.92 -47.12
C ALA A 543 -34.49 -11.32 -48.19
N TYR A 544 -34.15 -10.03 -48.09
CA TYR A 544 -33.20 -9.36 -48.98
C TYR A 544 -31.77 -9.91 -48.81
N GLU A 545 -31.28 -10.12 -47.58
CA GLU A 545 -29.94 -10.72 -47.39
C GLU A 545 -29.89 -12.18 -47.88
N VAL A 546 -30.98 -12.95 -47.70
CA VAL A 546 -31.13 -14.30 -48.29
C VAL A 546 -31.12 -14.25 -49.82
N PHE A 547 -31.86 -13.31 -50.42
CA PHE A 547 -31.83 -13.05 -51.86
C PHE A 547 -30.42 -12.72 -52.35
N LYS A 548 -29.71 -11.84 -51.65
CA LYS A 548 -28.35 -11.39 -51.98
C LYS A 548 -27.33 -12.52 -51.91
N ALA A 549 -27.43 -13.41 -50.92
CA ALA A 549 -26.64 -14.64 -50.86
C ALA A 549 -26.94 -15.56 -52.05
N VAL A 550 -28.21 -15.88 -52.30
CA VAL A 550 -28.61 -16.76 -53.42
C VAL A 550 -28.27 -16.14 -54.80
N TYR A 551 -28.25 -14.81 -54.92
CA TYR A 551 -27.79 -14.10 -56.10
C TYR A 551 -26.29 -14.33 -56.32
N ALA A 552 -25.45 -14.14 -55.28
CA ALA A 552 -24.02 -14.43 -55.34
C ALA A 552 -23.72 -15.90 -55.68
N ASP A 553 -24.45 -16.86 -55.10
CA ASP A 553 -24.31 -18.28 -55.45
C ASP A 553 -24.76 -18.58 -56.90
N THR A 554 -25.77 -17.87 -57.41
CA THR A 554 -26.24 -18.02 -58.79
C THR A 554 -25.30 -17.38 -59.82
N MET A 555 -24.61 -16.30 -59.44
CA MET A 555 -23.48 -15.77 -60.21
C MET A 555 -22.36 -16.82 -60.33
N ASN A 556 -21.87 -17.32 -59.18
CA ASN A 556 -20.78 -18.30 -59.12
C ASN A 556 -21.09 -19.57 -59.91
N ALA A 557 -22.28 -20.16 -59.71
CA ALA A 557 -22.72 -21.37 -60.42
C ALA A 557 -22.89 -21.20 -61.93
N ARG A 558 -22.94 -19.97 -62.45
CA ARG A 558 -22.97 -19.64 -63.88
C ARG A 558 -21.64 -19.12 -64.43
N GLY A 559 -20.56 -19.17 -63.63
CA GLY A 559 -19.25 -18.64 -64.01
C GLY A 559 -19.22 -17.12 -64.22
N PHE A 560 -20.19 -16.40 -63.63
CA PHE A 560 -20.42 -14.98 -63.88
C PHE A 560 -19.89 -14.13 -62.71
N SER A 561 -19.24 -13.02 -63.03
CA SER A 561 -19.00 -11.90 -62.11
C SER A 561 -19.30 -10.60 -62.84
N HIS A 562 -19.77 -9.56 -62.13
CA HIS A 562 -19.84 -8.23 -62.73
C HIS A 562 -18.42 -7.71 -63.02
N THR A 563 -18.31 -6.85 -64.03
CA THR A 563 -17.04 -6.22 -64.43
C THR A 563 -16.63 -5.10 -63.48
N ALA A 564 -17.61 -4.44 -62.85
CA ALA A 564 -17.42 -3.37 -61.88
C ALA A 564 -18.58 -3.32 -60.87
N LYS A 565 -18.40 -2.58 -59.75
CA LYS A 565 -19.35 -2.54 -58.61
C LYS A 565 -20.59 -1.69 -58.85
N ASP A 566 -20.56 -0.89 -59.90
CA ASP A 566 -21.58 0.02 -60.41
C ASP A 566 -22.41 -0.60 -61.55
N ALA A 567 -22.10 -1.84 -61.96
CA ALA A 567 -22.91 -2.59 -62.91
C ALA A 567 -24.31 -2.90 -62.34
N SER A 568 -25.34 -2.81 -63.19
CA SER A 568 -26.71 -3.19 -62.85
C SER A 568 -26.88 -4.71 -62.74
N PRO A 569 -27.85 -5.22 -61.95
CA PRO A 569 -28.06 -6.67 -61.79
C PRO A 569 -28.37 -7.39 -63.11
N ASP A 570 -27.78 -8.58 -63.31
CA ASP A 570 -28.10 -9.42 -64.47
C ASP A 570 -29.53 -9.98 -64.35
N LYS A 571 -30.32 -9.86 -65.41
CA LYS A 571 -31.74 -10.20 -65.41
C LYS A 571 -32.01 -11.70 -65.23
N ALA A 572 -31.14 -12.58 -65.72
CA ALA A 572 -31.34 -14.03 -65.62
C ALA A 572 -30.96 -14.55 -64.23
N ILE A 573 -29.87 -14.05 -63.64
CA ILE A 573 -29.44 -14.34 -62.28
C ILE A 573 -30.43 -13.74 -61.28
N LEU A 574 -30.86 -12.48 -61.48
CA LEU A 574 -31.89 -11.79 -60.71
C LEU A 574 -33.19 -12.60 -60.66
N LYS A 575 -33.77 -12.98 -61.81
CA LYS A 575 -35.01 -13.79 -61.87
C LYS A 575 -34.89 -15.10 -61.09
N THR A 576 -33.73 -15.77 -61.20
CA THR A 576 -33.47 -17.06 -60.53
C THR A 576 -33.39 -16.86 -59.01
N ALA A 577 -32.60 -15.90 -58.55
CA ALA A 577 -32.40 -15.63 -57.13
C ALA A 577 -33.66 -15.09 -56.44
N LEU A 578 -34.45 -14.26 -57.11
CA LEU A 578 -35.74 -13.78 -56.61
C LEU A 578 -36.74 -14.93 -56.42
N GLY A 579 -36.87 -15.82 -57.41
CA GLY A 579 -37.71 -17.01 -57.28
C GLY A 579 -37.25 -17.92 -56.13
N MET A 580 -35.95 -18.18 -56.05
CA MET A 580 -35.35 -19.04 -55.01
C MET A 580 -35.36 -18.44 -53.59
N SER A 581 -35.45 -17.12 -53.41
CA SER A 581 -35.43 -16.48 -52.07
C SER A 581 -36.82 -16.17 -51.51
N THR A 582 -37.86 -16.25 -52.34
CA THR A 582 -39.24 -15.83 -51.99
C THR A 582 -40.30 -16.92 -52.15
N GLY A 583 -39.96 -18.07 -52.76
CA GLY A 583 -40.92 -19.05 -53.29
C GLY A 583 -41.52 -18.63 -54.63
N GLY A 584 -41.18 -17.43 -55.12
CA GLY A 584 -41.79 -16.78 -56.26
C GLY A 584 -43.03 -15.96 -55.87
N VAL A 585 -43.27 -14.88 -56.61
CA VAL A 585 -44.38 -13.96 -56.39
C VAL A 585 -45.41 -14.09 -57.52
N TYR A 586 -46.65 -14.41 -57.14
CA TYR A 586 -47.81 -14.31 -58.04
C TYR A 586 -48.28 -12.85 -58.09
N THR A 587 -48.64 -12.38 -59.28
CA THR A 587 -49.15 -11.03 -59.50
C THR A 587 -50.61 -11.11 -59.95
N GLN A 588 -51.53 -10.95 -59.00
CA GLN A 588 -52.97 -10.89 -59.20
C GLN A 588 -53.33 -9.58 -59.94
N PRO A 589 -53.95 -9.64 -61.12
CA PRO A 589 -54.38 -8.44 -61.84
C PRO A 589 -55.35 -7.61 -60.99
N ASN A 590 -55.05 -6.33 -60.76
CA ASN A 590 -55.85 -5.45 -59.94
C ASN A 590 -56.98 -4.81 -60.75
N SER A 591 -58.22 -5.10 -60.39
CA SER A 591 -59.43 -4.52 -60.96
C SER A 591 -59.81 -3.16 -60.35
N PHE A 592 -59.28 -2.82 -59.17
CA PHE A 592 -59.66 -1.62 -58.42
C PHE A 592 -59.09 -0.35 -59.05
N LYS A 593 -59.96 0.65 -59.16
CA LYS A 593 -59.63 2.01 -59.58
C LYS A 593 -59.67 2.97 -58.39
N ASN A 594 -58.81 3.98 -58.39
CA ASN A 594 -58.88 5.05 -57.40
C ASN A 594 -60.04 6.03 -57.70
N TYR A 595 -60.23 7.03 -56.85
CA TYR A 595 -61.26 8.07 -57.00
C TYR A 595 -61.07 9.00 -58.22
N LEU A 596 -59.94 8.89 -58.93
CA LEU A 596 -59.66 9.56 -60.21
C LEU A 596 -59.91 8.64 -61.43
N GLY A 597 -60.31 7.39 -61.21
CA GLY A 597 -60.57 6.40 -62.26
C GLY A 597 -59.32 5.66 -62.79
N GLU A 598 -58.16 5.92 -62.20
CA GLU A 598 -56.88 5.29 -62.54
C GLU A 598 -56.82 3.86 -61.98
N LYS A 599 -56.33 2.91 -62.78
CA LYS A 599 -56.12 1.51 -62.32
C LYS A 599 -55.01 1.50 -61.26
N GLY A 600 -55.28 0.96 -60.08
CA GLY A 600 -54.23 0.74 -59.08
C GLY A 600 -53.20 -0.30 -59.55
N SER A 601 -52.00 -0.28 -58.97
CA SER A 601 -50.95 -1.26 -59.26
C SER A 601 -51.41 -2.70 -59.00
N ASP A 602 -50.89 -3.65 -59.78
CA ASP A 602 -51.27 -5.06 -59.66
C ASP A 602 -50.86 -5.65 -58.31
N TRP A 603 -51.68 -6.56 -57.78
CA TRP A 603 -51.57 -7.02 -56.40
C TRP A 603 -50.65 -8.24 -56.28
N LYS A 604 -49.65 -8.17 -55.41
CA LYS A 604 -48.63 -9.22 -55.29
C LYS A 604 -48.85 -10.10 -54.06
N VAL A 605 -48.56 -11.40 -54.21
CA VAL A 605 -48.60 -12.39 -53.12
C VAL A 605 -47.51 -13.44 -53.31
N THR A 606 -46.84 -13.85 -52.22
CA THR A 606 -45.85 -14.93 -52.24
C THR A 606 -46.52 -16.30 -52.40
N LYS A 607 -45.96 -17.13 -53.29
CA LYS A 607 -46.40 -18.51 -53.55
C LYS A 607 -45.75 -19.51 -52.58
N PRO A 608 -46.27 -20.74 -52.50
CA PRO A 608 -45.56 -21.87 -51.89
C PRO A 608 -44.27 -22.19 -52.67
N TYR A 609 -43.20 -22.54 -51.97
CA TYR A 609 -41.94 -22.94 -52.61
C TYR A 609 -42.11 -24.09 -53.62
N GLY A 610 -41.48 -23.93 -54.79
CA GLY A 610 -41.53 -24.88 -55.91
C GLY A 610 -42.79 -24.79 -56.79
N MET A 611 -43.75 -23.92 -56.49
CA MET A 611 -45.03 -23.84 -57.22
C MET A 611 -44.98 -22.89 -58.43
N ASN A 612 -45.36 -23.37 -59.62
CA ASN A 612 -45.59 -22.51 -60.80
C ASN A 612 -46.95 -21.76 -60.69
N ASP A 613 -47.16 -20.73 -61.50
CA ASP A 613 -48.35 -19.86 -61.37
C ASP A 613 -49.65 -20.63 -61.66
N GLU A 614 -49.65 -21.48 -62.70
CA GLU A 614 -50.76 -22.37 -63.04
C GLU A 614 -51.16 -23.31 -61.87
N SER A 615 -50.20 -23.94 -61.20
CA SER A 615 -50.48 -24.77 -60.02
C SER A 615 -51.01 -23.96 -58.84
N PHE A 616 -50.60 -22.70 -58.73
CA PHE A 616 -51.09 -21.79 -57.69
C PHE A 616 -52.53 -21.35 -57.98
N GLU A 617 -52.83 -20.94 -59.21
CA GLU A 617 -54.19 -20.58 -59.65
C GLU A 617 -55.16 -21.76 -59.51
N ASN A 618 -54.79 -22.96 -59.99
CA ASN A 618 -55.63 -24.15 -59.84
C ASN A 618 -55.96 -24.49 -58.36
N ARG A 619 -55.05 -24.19 -57.43
CA ARG A 619 -55.27 -24.38 -55.98
C ARG A 619 -56.10 -23.24 -55.37
N LEU A 620 -55.92 -22.00 -55.83
CA LEU A 620 -56.75 -20.87 -55.45
C LEU A 620 -58.20 -21.09 -55.90
N ASP A 621 -58.40 -21.56 -57.13
CA ASP A 621 -59.70 -21.83 -57.75
C ASP A 621 -60.47 -22.94 -57.01
N GLN A 622 -59.79 -24.00 -56.56
CA GLN A 622 -60.33 -25.00 -55.63
C GLN A 622 -60.75 -24.36 -54.29
N GLY A 623 -59.95 -23.42 -53.76
CA GLY A 623 -60.24 -22.64 -52.57
C GLY A 623 -61.48 -21.76 -52.71
N TYR A 624 -61.55 -20.93 -53.77
CA TYR A 624 -62.69 -20.09 -54.09
C TYR A 624 -63.98 -20.91 -54.26
N SER A 625 -63.91 -22.04 -54.97
CA SER A 625 -65.05 -22.96 -55.13
C SER A 625 -65.54 -23.55 -53.79
N THR A 626 -64.61 -23.83 -52.87
CA THR A 626 -64.95 -24.35 -51.53
C THR A 626 -65.60 -23.28 -50.66
N ILE A 627 -65.05 -22.07 -50.64
CA ILE A 627 -65.60 -20.94 -49.87
C ILE A 627 -66.97 -20.52 -50.41
N ALA A 628 -67.16 -20.45 -51.74
CA ALA A 628 -68.44 -20.12 -52.36
C ALA A 628 -69.56 -21.07 -51.91
N LYS A 629 -69.29 -22.39 -51.92
CA LYS A 629 -70.24 -23.43 -51.48
C LYS A 629 -70.59 -23.37 -49.99
N GLN A 630 -69.76 -22.73 -49.17
CA GLN A 630 -69.93 -22.68 -47.71
C GLN A 630 -70.43 -21.32 -47.18
N THR A 631 -70.27 -20.25 -47.96
CA THR A 631 -70.69 -18.88 -47.59
C THR A 631 -71.84 -18.33 -48.44
N GLY A 632 -72.17 -18.97 -49.56
CA GLY A 632 -73.15 -18.47 -50.53
C GLY A 632 -72.66 -17.32 -51.42
N LEU A 633 -71.44 -16.81 -51.18
CA LEU A 633 -70.82 -15.78 -52.02
C LEU A 633 -70.48 -16.33 -53.41
N SER A 634 -70.61 -15.51 -54.44
CA SER A 634 -70.26 -15.95 -55.79
C SER A 634 -68.75 -16.10 -55.98
N TYR A 635 -68.39 -17.00 -56.90
CA TYR A 635 -66.99 -17.20 -57.30
C TYR A 635 -66.31 -15.92 -57.78
N SER A 636 -67.05 -15.04 -58.49
CA SER A 636 -66.51 -13.79 -59.02
C SER A 636 -66.24 -12.75 -57.94
N GLU A 637 -67.09 -12.68 -56.91
CA GLU A 637 -66.85 -11.80 -55.75
C GLU A 637 -65.59 -12.24 -55.00
N LEU A 638 -65.46 -13.54 -54.72
CA LEU A 638 -64.30 -14.10 -54.02
C LEU A 638 -62.99 -13.89 -54.79
N ARG A 639 -63.00 -14.07 -56.12
CA ARG A 639 -61.81 -13.84 -56.99
C ARG A 639 -61.44 -12.34 -57.13
N SER A 640 -62.37 -11.42 -56.84
CA SER A 640 -62.09 -9.98 -56.84
C SER A 640 -61.37 -9.50 -55.56
N LEU A 641 -61.41 -10.30 -54.48
CA LEU A 641 -60.69 -10.01 -53.25
C LEU A 641 -59.18 -10.23 -53.43
N ARG A 642 -58.38 -9.41 -52.76
CA ARG A 642 -56.91 -9.49 -52.80
C ARG A 642 -56.41 -10.64 -51.93
N LEU A 643 -55.32 -11.29 -52.37
CA LEU A 643 -54.68 -12.38 -51.62
C LEU A 643 -53.58 -11.87 -50.68
N ARG A 644 -53.60 -12.27 -49.40
CA ARG A 644 -52.49 -12.05 -48.45
C ARG A 644 -52.10 -13.35 -47.78
N GLN A 645 -50.81 -13.69 -47.76
CA GLN A 645 -50.34 -14.84 -47.00
C GLN A 645 -50.61 -14.62 -45.50
N GLY A 646 -51.45 -15.47 -44.92
CA GLY A 646 -51.83 -15.43 -43.51
C GLY A 646 -50.81 -16.13 -42.60
N LYS A 647 -51.16 -16.27 -41.32
CA LYS A 647 -50.43 -17.18 -40.44
C LYS A 647 -50.67 -18.63 -40.90
N PRO A 648 -49.65 -19.52 -40.88
CA PRO A 648 -49.87 -20.94 -41.11
C PRO A 648 -50.91 -21.53 -40.14
N SER A 649 -51.55 -22.62 -40.56
CA SER A 649 -52.49 -23.35 -39.70
C SER A 649 -51.77 -24.02 -38.52
N ALA A 650 -52.55 -24.51 -37.53
CA ALA A 650 -52.01 -25.34 -36.45
C ALA A 650 -51.38 -26.66 -36.94
N THR A 651 -51.71 -27.11 -38.15
CA THR A 651 -51.10 -28.27 -38.83
C THR A 651 -49.97 -27.87 -39.80
N GLY A 652 -49.58 -26.59 -39.84
CA GLY A 652 -48.50 -26.06 -40.68
C GLY A 652 -48.89 -25.70 -42.12
N GLU A 653 -50.16 -25.85 -42.50
CA GLU A 653 -50.66 -25.53 -43.85
C GLU A 653 -50.51 -24.03 -44.14
N ILE A 654 -50.10 -23.67 -45.36
CA ILE A 654 -50.08 -22.27 -45.80
C ILE A 654 -51.53 -21.79 -45.93
N GLN A 655 -51.83 -20.62 -45.37
CA GLN A 655 -53.14 -19.98 -45.51
C GLN A 655 -53.02 -18.67 -46.29
N TYR A 656 -54.03 -18.36 -47.09
CA TYR A 656 -54.19 -17.09 -47.77
C TYR A 656 -55.50 -16.44 -47.30
N ASP A 657 -55.38 -15.29 -46.62
CA ASP A 657 -56.51 -14.41 -46.34
C ASP A 657 -57.02 -13.85 -47.67
N LEU A 658 -58.35 -13.84 -47.85
CA LEU A 658 -59.00 -12.98 -48.83
C LEU A 658 -59.25 -11.63 -48.16
N ILE A 659 -58.82 -10.52 -48.76
CA ILE A 659 -58.92 -9.17 -48.17
C ILE A 659 -59.56 -8.17 -49.13
N ASN A 660 -60.30 -7.21 -48.58
CA ASN A 660 -60.87 -6.10 -49.35
C ASN A 660 -59.80 -5.01 -49.65
N GLU A 661 -60.19 -3.97 -50.38
CA GLU A 661 -59.33 -2.82 -50.71
C GLU A 661 -58.64 -2.19 -49.50
N ARG A 662 -59.32 -2.16 -48.35
CA ARG A 662 -58.86 -1.60 -47.07
C ARG A 662 -58.00 -2.58 -46.25
N GLY A 663 -57.68 -3.75 -46.81
CA GLY A 663 -56.86 -4.78 -46.18
C GLY A 663 -57.56 -5.59 -45.08
N GLN A 664 -58.87 -5.40 -44.90
CA GLN A 664 -59.69 -6.14 -43.94
C GLN A 664 -59.97 -7.55 -44.48
N PRO A 665 -59.88 -8.60 -43.66
CA PRO A 665 -60.14 -9.96 -44.11
C PRO A 665 -61.63 -10.20 -44.39
N LEU A 666 -61.93 -11.16 -45.27
CA LEU A 666 -63.28 -11.68 -45.49
C LEU A 666 -63.81 -12.31 -44.20
N VAL A 667 -64.90 -11.75 -43.68
CA VAL A 667 -65.65 -12.28 -42.53
C VAL A 667 -67.07 -12.60 -42.98
N VAL A 668 -67.51 -13.83 -42.75
CA VAL A 668 -68.89 -14.28 -42.94
C VAL A 668 -69.26 -15.10 -41.71
N ASP A 669 -70.45 -14.86 -41.14
CA ASP A 669 -70.96 -15.48 -39.91
C ASP A 669 -69.98 -15.42 -38.72
N GLY A 670 -69.24 -14.31 -38.62
CA GLY A 670 -68.23 -14.07 -37.59
C GLY A 670 -66.89 -14.81 -37.79
N ALA A 671 -66.79 -15.71 -38.77
CA ALA A 671 -65.58 -16.46 -39.09
C ALA A 671 -64.74 -15.75 -40.17
N ILE A 672 -63.40 -15.74 -39.99
CA ILE A 672 -62.46 -15.27 -41.02
C ILE A 672 -62.21 -16.39 -42.04
N TRP A 673 -62.53 -16.13 -43.30
CA TRP A 673 -62.41 -17.09 -44.39
C TRP A 673 -61.06 -17.00 -45.10
N ARG A 674 -60.48 -18.17 -45.42
CA ARG A 674 -59.14 -18.33 -46.01
C ARG A 674 -59.07 -19.52 -46.94
N ILE A 675 -58.24 -19.40 -47.97
CA ILE A 675 -57.81 -20.54 -48.78
C ILE A 675 -56.67 -21.25 -48.04
N LYS A 676 -56.81 -22.56 -47.82
CA LYS A 676 -55.75 -23.41 -47.26
C LYS A 676 -55.06 -24.16 -48.39
N MET A 677 -53.73 -24.16 -48.40
CA MET A 677 -52.94 -24.96 -49.33
C MET A 677 -52.42 -26.21 -48.60
N ASN A 678 -53.04 -27.34 -48.87
CA ASN A 678 -52.74 -28.62 -48.22
C ASN A 678 -51.66 -29.39 -48.98
N GLY A 679 -50.72 -30.00 -48.25
CA GLY A 679 -49.64 -30.81 -48.82
C GLY A 679 -48.51 -30.02 -49.48
N VAL A 680 -48.51 -28.69 -49.38
CA VAL A 680 -47.41 -27.82 -49.82
C VAL A 680 -46.59 -27.34 -48.62
N LYS A 681 -45.31 -27.05 -48.85
CA LYS A 681 -44.42 -26.45 -47.85
C LYS A 681 -44.28 -24.95 -48.15
N LYS A 682 -44.06 -24.12 -47.11
CA LYS A 682 -44.04 -22.65 -47.26
C LYS A 682 -43.00 -22.20 -48.27
#